data_AF-A0A952ZTZ9-F1
#
_entry.id   AF-A0A952ZTZ9-F1
#
_cell.length_a   1.000
_cell.length_b   1.000
_cell.length_c   1.000
_cell.angle_alpha   90.00
_cell.angle_beta   90.00
_cell.angle_gamma   90.00
#
_symmetry.space_group_name_H-M   'P 1'
#
loop_
_entity.id
_entity.type
_entity.pdbx_description
1 polymer ?
#
loop_
_entity_poly.entity_id
_entity_poly.type
_entity_poly.pdbx_seq_one_letter_code
_entity_poly.pdbx_strand_id
1 'polypeptide(L)'
;MLKKFSLLFAAALTLSVPLHAQNAGTGPVTKYTSGSQKGQLTESLTAGNGTTIQASGTGKVIASEGTATTSADAQTHIARTDNPHSVTKAQIGLGNVDNTSDVNKPVSTATQTALNAKADSSALTAHTSNTSNPHSVTKSQVGLGNVDNTSDANKPISTATQTALDAKQPLDTDLTTVAANGYPTTAFYYSATGTSDDGPALNAFITAAGANATIVLRAGQTYTTKQPIELKDGQTLDLNGSTIKRADQYSTTATSNVTSGTNSFTVTDASGFAAGQFVSFGNSSSYALVSYKISSVVGNTITCTSNFSQTFSSGVAVTRVIVGIVTSYTFTGSTHANDVHVRNGTIDGNRANNTTLASWYHGQDVVLWGARGKATDLLVQNSPSEGIFGGNADLRITRCRFSNTGGNGIHVSAWQHTIVDACRFENTNQLSATWPTHNDGAVTLSDMSGATNYGRITIKNSWFDGTRCGIGGVLATTSSYVDVFDNWFFACTNGPMFMVTSDGSPSKVIFSRNHCYGSGTFTLNLTSGGATGKITETIIDSNIFVDTGMSLGRGVAGVAVTNNDFLQSTARTSIYINNGATKLDISRNRIKHTATTGSNSNAIFAETALTATTVNDNKIEMATGPSGVNAILVSSGYSPHTDTEFSGNRITMLGADQAITLGRGIVCTRNRIRIAGGRAITCEGGTGTGNATQVITENTVWGTGTPVHIYGGSYRILVKRNHFVGSVSNSSGAEATVVVSDNDTVI
;
A
#
# COMPACT_ATOMS: atom_id res chain seq x y z
N MET A 1 -3.28 -34.27 -18.16
CA MET A 1 -3.83 -34.11 -19.53
C MET A 1 -3.13 -32.94 -20.20
N LEU A 2 -2.77 -32.94 -21.48
CA LEU A 2 -2.42 -34.05 -22.39
C LEU A 2 -1.43 -33.45 -23.40
N LYS A 3 -0.31 -34.10 -23.74
CA LYS A 3 0.73 -33.49 -24.59
C LYS A 3 1.55 -34.55 -25.34
N LYS A 4 1.92 -34.19 -26.58
CA LYS A 4 2.71 -34.96 -27.57
C LYS A 4 2.00 -36.19 -28.15
N PHE A 5 2.08 -36.31 -29.47
CA PHE A 5 2.07 -37.59 -30.19
C PHE A 5 3.45 -37.75 -30.83
N SER A 6 3.96 -38.98 -30.88
CA SER A 6 5.33 -39.29 -31.31
C SER A 6 5.38 -39.82 -32.74
N LEU A 7 6.55 -39.76 -33.37
CA LEU A 7 6.79 -40.29 -34.72
C LEU A 7 8.07 -41.14 -34.75
N LEU A 8 8.18 -41.99 -35.78
CA LEU A 8 9.30 -42.86 -36.21
C LEU A 8 9.44 -44.29 -35.62
N PHE A 9 10.03 -45.10 -36.52
CA PHE A 9 10.69 -46.41 -36.39
C PHE A 9 9.90 -47.69 -36.10
N ALA A 10 9.73 -48.47 -37.17
CA ALA A 10 10.03 -49.90 -37.19
C ALA A 10 10.76 -50.24 -38.50
N ALA A 11 11.79 -51.09 -38.46
CA ALA A 11 12.53 -51.53 -39.65
C ALA A 11 13.00 -52.98 -39.49
N ALA A 12 12.61 -53.85 -40.43
CA ALA A 12 12.93 -55.28 -40.54
C ALA A 12 12.39 -55.79 -41.89
N LEU A 13 12.91 -56.84 -42.54
CA LEU A 13 14.23 -57.47 -42.53
C LEU A 13 14.35 -58.23 -43.87
N THR A 14 15.54 -58.35 -44.47
CA THR A 14 15.74 -59.00 -45.77
C THR A 14 15.94 -60.51 -45.68
N LEU A 15 15.37 -61.29 -46.61
CA LEU A 15 15.84 -62.65 -46.89
C LEU A 15 15.56 -63.14 -48.34
N SER A 16 16.65 -63.25 -49.11
CA SER A 16 17.00 -64.35 -50.04
C SER A 16 16.09 -64.87 -51.18
N VAL A 17 16.29 -64.30 -52.39
CA VAL A 17 16.56 -64.96 -53.71
C VAL A 17 15.50 -65.97 -54.32
N PRO A 18 15.62 -66.51 -55.58
CA PRO A 18 14.61 -66.20 -56.61
C PRO A 18 13.99 -67.41 -57.37
N LEU A 19 13.04 -67.15 -58.30
CA LEU A 19 13.09 -67.77 -59.64
C LEU A 19 12.24 -67.05 -60.72
N HIS A 20 12.68 -67.21 -61.97
CA HIS A 20 12.02 -67.00 -63.28
C HIS A 20 10.50 -67.36 -63.32
N ALA A 21 9.63 -66.86 -64.21
CA ALA A 21 9.80 -66.60 -65.65
C ALA A 21 8.52 -65.95 -66.27
N GLN A 22 8.68 -65.24 -67.40
CA GLN A 22 7.70 -65.01 -68.50
C GLN A 22 6.31 -64.40 -68.19
N ASN A 23 5.52 -63.93 -69.18
CA ASN A 23 5.76 -63.10 -70.38
C ASN A 23 4.36 -62.79 -70.98
N ALA A 24 4.24 -61.69 -71.73
CA ALA A 24 3.02 -61.21 -72.40
C ALA A 24 1.82 -60.86 -71.48
N GLY A 25 0.97 -59.90 -71.84
CA GLY A 25 1.07 -58.95 -72.96
C GLY A 25 -0.30 -58.51 -73.50
N THR A 26 -0.34 -57.36 -74.17
CA THR A 26 -1.54 -56.73 -74.79
C THR A 26 -2.63 -56.29 -73.78
N GLY A 27 -3.48 -55.29 -74.04
CA GLY A 27 -3.70 -54.49 -75.25
C GLY A 27 -3.96 -52.99 -74.98
N PRO A 28 -4.37 -52.19 -75.98
CA PRO A 28 -4.01 -50.77 -76.03
C PRO A 28 -5.16 -49.76 -75.79
N VAL A 29 -4.78 -48.52 -75.43
CA VAL A 29 -5.06 -47.23 -76.11
C VAL A 29 -6.39 -47.20 -76.92
N THR A 30 -7.32 -46.25 -76.73
CA THR A 30 -7.16 -44.88 -77.27
C THR A 30 -8.10 -43.82 -76.64
N LYS A 31 -7.62 -42.59 -76.64
CA LYS A 31 -8.20 -41.29 -76.23
C LYS A 31 -9.24 -40.74 -77.24
N TYR A 32 -10.06 -39.78 -76.79
CA TYR A 32 -10.64 -38.62 -77.53
C TYR A 32 -12.13 -38.32 -77.23
N THR A 33 -12.62 -37.18 -77.72
CA THR A 33 -13.59 -36.30 -77.02
C THR A 33 -14.78 -35.86 -77.87
N SER A 34 -15.86 -35.48 -77.18
CA SER A 34 -16.84 -34.42 -77.53
C SER A 34 -17.64 -34.51 -78.84
N GLY A 35 -18.97 -34.43 -78.74
CA GLY A 35 -19.85 -34.17 -79.89
C GLY A 35 -21.31 -33.99 -79.48
N SER A 36 -21.80 -32.75 -79.42
CA SER A 36 -23.23 -32.44 -79.28
C SER A 36 -23.91 -32.41 -80.64
N GLN A 37 -25.17 -32.86 -80.74
CA GLN A 37 -26.03 -32.54 -81.88
C GLN A 37 -27.42 -32.08 -81.44
N LYS A 38 -27.96 -31.09 -82.17
CA LYS A 38 -29.31 -30.55 -82.01
C LYS A 38 -30.00 -30.43 -83.37
N GLY A 39 -30.43 -31.58 -83.89
CA GLY A 39 -31.49 -31.68 -84.91
C GLY A 39 -31.10 -31.46 -86.38
N GLN A 40 -32.08 -31.81 -87.22
CA GLN A 40 -32.15 -31.70 -88.68
C GLN A 40 -31.40 -32.78 -89.50
N LEU A 41 -32.00 -33.12 -90.65
CA LEU A 41 -31.73 -34.30 -91.47
C LEU A 41 -30.77 -33.97 -92.62
N THR A 42 -29.84 -34.88 -92.93
CA THR A 42 -29.17 -34.96 -94.24
C THR A 42 -28.76 -36.40 -94.55
N GLU A 43 -28.61 -36.73 -95.84
CA GLU A 43 -28.48 -38.10 -96.33
C GLU A 43 -27.04 -38.60 -96.51
N SER A 44 -26.93 -39.93 -96.48
CA SER A 44 -26.11 -40.84 -97.29
C SER A 44 -24.90 -40.38 -98.12
N LEU A 45 -23.89 -41.25 -98.05
CA LEU A 45 -22.95 -41.68 -99.09
C LEU A 45 -21.70 -40.84 -99.40
N THR A 46 -20.57 -41.56 -99.34
CA THR A 46 -19.26 -41.15 -99.86
C THR A 46 -19.14 -41.48 -101.35
N ALA A 47 -18.60 -40.53 -102.11
CA ALA A 47 -17.84 -40.80 -103.33
C ALA A 47 -16.50 -40.04 -103.23
N GLY A 48 -15.41 -40.45 -103.86
CA GLY A 48 -15.28 -41.53 -104.85
C GLY A 48 -14.51 -41.03 -106.07
N ASN A 49 -13.22 -40.77 -105.87
CA ASN A 49 -12.20 -40.34 -106.83
C ASN A 49 -12.49 -39.10 -107.72
N GLY A 50 -11.72 -38.03 -107.53
CA GLY A 50 -11.46 -37.00 -108.56
C GLY A 50 -12.66 -36.20 -109.08
N THR A 51 -13.08 -35.16 -108.33
CA THR A 51 -14.09 -34.20 -108.81
C THR A 51 -13.81 -32.75 -108.38
N THR A 52 -13.52 -31.80 -109.29
CA THR A 52 -13.13 -30.41 -108.88
C THR A 52 -13.72 -29.17 -109.59
N ILE A 53 -14.32 -29.20 -110.79
CA ILE A 53 -14.66 -27.98 -111.56
C ILE A 53 -16.17 -27.80 -111.82
N GLN A 54 -16.79 -26.66 -111.44
CA GLN A 54 -18.26 -26.40 -111.48
C GLN A 54 -18.86 -25.94 -112.84
N ALA A 55 -19.66 -26.80 -113.50
CA ALA A 55 -20.62 -26.52 -114.59
C ALA A 55 -21.65 -27.68 -114.73
N SER A 56 -22.89 -27.55 -115.19
CA SER A 56 -23.87 -26.44 -115.16
C SER A 56 -25.12 -26.99 -114.40
N GLY A 57 -26.30 -26.38 -114.21
CA GLY A 57 -26.93 -25.12 -114.62
C GLY A 57 -28.33 -25.50 -115.16
N THR A 58 -29.44 -25.57 -114.40
CA THR A 58 -29.90 -24.86 -113.17
C THR A 58 -29.00 -24.80 -111.92
N GLY A 59 -28.01 -25.68 -111.75
CA GLY A 59 -27.09 -25.75 -110.58
C GLY A 59 -25.62 -25.34 -110.79
N LYS A 60 -24.75 -26.29 -111.26
CA LYS A 60 -23.28 -26.27 -111.52
C LYS A 60 -22.49 -27.33 -110.71
N VAL A 61 -21.91 -28.34 -111.38
CA VAL A 61 -21.30 -29.57 -110.74
C VAL A 61 -20.03 -30.07 -111.51
N ILE A 62 -19.49 -31.30 -111.30
CA ILE A 62 -18.04 -31.52 -110.98
C ILE A 62 -17.31 -32.71 -111.74
N ALA A 63 -15.95 -32.75 -111.90
CA ALA A 63 -15.21 -33.68 -112.86
C ALA A 63 -13.70 -34.13 -112.59
N SER A 64 -13.17 -35.10 -113.40
CA SER A 64 -12.15 -36.22 -113.24
C SER A 64 -10.83 -36.18 -114.13
N GLU A 65 -9.81 -37.09 -114.27
CA GLU A 65 -9.13 -38.28 -113.60
C GLU A 65 -7.83 -38.74 -114.42
N GLY A 66 -7.03 -39.82 -114.12
CA GLY A 66 -5.88 -40.29 -114.99
C GLY A 66 -5.17 -41.71 -114.81
N THR A 67 -4.60 -42.35 -115.90
CA THR A 67 -3.55 -43.47 -116.08
C THR A 67 -3.69 -44.27 -117.45
N ALA A 68 -2.91 -45.26 -118.03
CA ALA A 68 -1.49 -45.81 -118.07
C ALA A 68 -1.27 -46.93 -119.22
N THR A 69 -0.13 -47.71 -119.27
CA THR A 69 0.24 -48.98 -120.11
C THR A 69 0.91 -48.83 -121.54
N THR A 70 1.56 -49.76 -122.34
CA THR A 70 1.99 -51.23 -122.37
C THR A 70 3.23 -51.54 -123.35
N SER A 71 3.61 -52.80 -123.79
CA SER A 71 4.83 -53.16 -124.62
C SER A 71 4.75 -54.23 -125.79
N ALA A 72 5.77 -54.31 -126.69
CA ALA A 72 5.83 -55.20 -127.89
C ALA A 72 7.25 -55.71 -128.32
N ASP A 73 8.20 -55.82 -127.38
CA ASP A 73 9.58 -55.40 -127.69
C ASP A 73 10.56 -56.41 -128.30
N ALA A 74 10.25 -57.71 -128.37
CA ALA A 74 11.24 -58.73 -128.79
C ALA A 74 11.76 -58.53 -130.24
N GLN A 75 10.94 -57.99 -131.13
CA GLN A 75 11.32 -57.73 -132.52
C GLN A 75 11.97 -56.34 -132.69
N THR A 76 11.68 -55.40 -131.80
CA THR A 76 12.52 -54.21 -131.58
C THR A 76 13.91 -54.63 -131.06
N HIS A 77 14.01 -55.64 -130.19
CA HIS A 77 15.25 -56.12 -129.59
C HIS A 77 16.25 -56.77 -130.58
N ILE A 78 15.83 -57.11 -131.81
CA ILE A 78 16.74 -57.51 -132.90
C ILE A 78 17.07 -56.33 -133.83
N ALA A 79 16.18 -55.35 -133.98
CA ALA A 79 16.51 -54.06 -134.61
C ALA A 79 17.47 -53.21 -133.75
N ARG A 80 17.57 -53.53 -132.45
CA ARG A 80 18.44 -52.88 -131.46
C ARG A 80 19.85 -53.46 -131.46
N THR A 81 20.84 -52.61 -131.70
CA THR A 81 22.27 -52.88 -131.49
C THR A 81 22.69 -52.67 -130.03
N ASP A 82 21.76 -52.75 -129.08
CA ASP A 82 21.90 -52.19 -127.75
C ASP A 82 21.14 -52.99 -126.66
N ASN A 83 21.93 -53.52 -125.72
CA ASN A 83 21.56 -54.07 -124.40
C ASN A 83 20.98 -55.51 -124.37
N PRO A 84 21.21 -56.34 -123.32
CA PRO A 84 22.36 -56.44 -122.41
C PRO A 84 23.04 -57.84 -122.41
N HIS A 85 24.36 -58.02 -122.24
CA HIS A 85 25.53 -57.24 -122.63
C HIS A 85 26.81 -58.10 -122.41
N SER A 86 27.97 -57.67 -122.91
CA SER A 86 29.26 -58.40 -122.82
C SER A 86 29.92 -58.29 -121.44
N VAL A 87 29.21 -58.72 -120.39
CA VAL A 87 29.28 -58.18 -119.02
C VAL A 87 30.66 -58.03 -118.37
N THR A 88 31.32 -56.92 -118.68
CA THR A 88 32.31 -56.29 -117.78
C THR A 88 31.66 -55.88 -116.46
N LYS A 89 32.47 -55.56 -115.44
CA LYS A 89 31.98 -54.99 -114.17
C LYS A 89 30.94 -53.87 -114.39
N ALA A 90 31.18 -52.97 -115.34
CA ALA A 90 30.29 -51.85 -115.65
C ALA A 90 28.89 -52.28 -116.15
N GLN A 91 28.80 -53.39 -116.90
CA GLN A 91 27.57 -53.85 -117.55
C GLN A 91 26.65 -54.70 -116.65
N ILE A 92 27.14 -55.19 -115.50
CA ILE A 92 26.31 -55.65 -114.37
C ILE A 92 26.16 -54.59 -113.27
N GLY A 93 26.53 -53.33 -113.54
CA GLY A 93 26.47 -52.22 -112.57
C GLY A 93 27.51 -52.29 -111.44
N LEU A 94 28.37 -53.30 -111.40
CA LEU A 94 29.42 -53.51 -110.40
C LEU A 94 30.76 -52.86 -110.79
N GLY A 95 30.74 -51.81 -111.64
CA GLY A 95 31.91 -51.18 -112.26
C GLY A 95 33.06 -50.90 -111.30
N ASN A 96 32.71 -50.45 -110.09
CA ASN A 96 33.63 -49.98 -109.06
C ASN A 96 33.99 -51.06 -108.01
N VAL A 97 33.60 -52.32 -108.20
CA VAL A 97 33.83 -53.40 -107.22
C VAL A 97 35.17 -54.09 -107.49
N ASP A 98 36.14 -53.92 -106.61
CA ASP A 98 37.45 -54.56 -106.75
C ASP A 98 37.48 -56.03 -106.32
N ASN A 99 38.38 -56.79 -106.94
CA ASN A 99 38.55 -58.22 -106.70
C ASN A 99 39.69 -58.46 -105.70
N THR A 100 39.45 -58.12 -104.43
CA THR A 100 40.40 -58.30 -103.33
C THR A 100 39.87 -59.34 -102.32
N SER A 101 40.79 -60.09 -101.71
CA SER A 101 40.49 -60.96 -100.56
C SER A 101 40.08 -60.13 -99.34
N ASP A 102 39.23 -60.63 -98.45
CA ASP A 102 38.64 -59.83 -97.36
C ASP A 102 39.67 -59.11 -96.46
N VAL A 103 40.82 -59.72 -96.14
CA VAL A 103 41.89 -59.08 -95.36
C VAL A 103 42.56 -57.89 -96.08
N ASN A 104 42.40 -57.80 -97.40
CA ASN A 104 42.91 -56.76 -98.28
C ASN A 104 41.79 -55.85 -98.84
N LYS A 105 40.55 -56.00 -98.35
CA LYS A 105 39.48 -55.02 -98.64
C LYS A 105 39.69 -53.81 -97.72
N PRO A 106 39.84 -52.58 -98.25
CA PRO A 106 39.90 -51.40 -97.39
C PRO A 106 38.58 -51.27 -96.63
N VAL A 107 38.67 -50.92 -95.34
CA VAL A 107 37.51 -50.59 -94.51
C VAL A 107 36.78 -49.42 -95.18
N SER A 108 35.46 -49.56 -95.41
CA SER A 108 34.70 -48.53 -96.15
C SER A 108 34.83 -47.18 -95.47
N THR A 109 34.87 -46.08 -96.22
CA THR A 109 35.08 -44.73 -95.64
C THR A 109 34.02 -44.39 -94.59
N ALA A 110 32.77 -44.85 -94.76
CA ALA A 110 31.72 -44.69 -93.75
C ALA A 110 32.01 -45.49 -92.47
N THR A 111 32.47 -46.74 -92.61
CA THR A 111 32.90 -47.57 -91.46
C THR A 111 34.11 -46.98 -90.77
N GLN A 112 35.11 -46.49 -91.52
CA GLN A 112 36.31 -45.88 -90.97
C GLN A 112 35.98 -44.56 -90.25
N THR A 113 35.11 -43.71 -90.81
CA THR A 113 34.61 -42.51 -90.12
C THR A 113 33.85 -42.87 -88.84
N ALA A 114 33.02 -43.93 -88.85
CA ALA A 114 32.29 -44.39 -87.67
C ALA A 114 33.22 -44.99 -86.58
N LEU A 115 34.36 -45.58 -86.98
CA LEU A 115 35.41 -46.04 -86.07
C LEU A 115 36.24 -44.87 -85.52
N ASN A 116 36.64 -43.92 -86.38
CA ASN A 116 37.33 -42.69 -85.99
C ASN A 116 36.48 -41.78 -85.08
N ALA A 117 35.16 -41.95 -85.09
CA ALA A 117 34.22 -41.29 -84.19
C ALA A 117 33.98 -42.05 -82.86
N LYS A 118 34.64 -43.20 -82.63
CA LYS A 118 34.74 -43.81 -81.30
C LYS A 118 35.88 -43.18 -80.52
N ALA A 119 35.71 -43.05 -79.20
CA ALA A 119 36.79 -42.62 -78.33
C ALA A 119 37.92 -43.65 -78.36
N ASP A 120 39.09 -43.23 -78.83
CA ASP A 120 40.32 -44.03 -78.76
C ASP A 120 40.89 -44.07 -77.32
N SER A 121 41.96 -44.84 -77.12
CA SER A 121 42.61 -44.99 -75.81
C SER A 121 43.14 -43.67 -75.24
N SER A 122 43.53 -42.70 -76.07
CA SER A 122 43.96 -41.37 -75.64
C SER A 122 42.76 -40.52 -75.20
N ALA A 123 41.64 -40.58 -75.92
CA ALA A 123 40.38 -39.91 -75.54
C ALA A 123 39.80 -40.51 -74.25
N LEU A 124 39.89 -41.82 -74.05
CA LEU A 124 39.48 -42.49 -72.81
C LEU A 124 40.43 -42.16 -71.64
N THR A 125 41.74 -42.18 -71.87
CA THR A 125 42.73 -41.76 -70.85
C THR A 125 42.51 -40.29 -70.47
N ALA A 126 42.32 -39.42 -71.46
CA ALA A 126 41.95 -38.03 -71.25
C ALA A 126 40.67 -37.94 -70.40
N HIS A 127 39.57 -38.61 -70.78
CA HIS A 127 38.34 -38.61 -69.98
C HIS A 127 38.56 -39.09 -68.53
N THR A 128 39.27 -40.19 -68.31
CA THR A 128 39.50 -40.72 -66.95
C THR A 128 40.45 -39.85 -66.10
N SER A 129 41.31 -39.06 -66.73
CA SER A 129 42.16 -38.06 -66.07
C SER A 129 41.52 -36.66 -65.99
N ASN A 130 40.40 -36.43 -66.68
CA ASN A 130 39.76 -35.12 -66.83
C ASN A 130 38.83 -34.78 -65.66
N THR A 131 39.38 -34.10 -64.65
CA THR A 131 38.62 -33.58 -63.50
C THR A 131 37.89 -32.26 -63.80
N SER A 132 37.22 -32.14 -64.96
CA SER A 132 36.40 -30.95 -65.28
C SER A 132 34.88 -31.18 -65.28
N ASN A 133 34.40 -32.42 -65.53
CA ASN A 133 33.02 -32.81 -65.18
C ASN A 133 32.80 -34.35 -65.18
N PRO A 134 32.17 -34.96 -64.15
CA PRO A 134 31.88 -34.48 -62.80
C PRO A 134 32.84 -35.09 -61.77
N HIS A 135 34.11 -34.64 -61.74
CA HIS A 135 35.03 -34.91 -60.62
C HIS A 135 35.81 -33.65 -60.26
N SER A 136 36.18 -33.53 -58.99
CA SER A 136 36.83 -32.34 -58.39
C SER A 136 36.11 -31.02 -58.67
N VAL A 137 34.77 -31.03 -58.56
CA VAL A 137 33.91 -29.87 -58.78
C VAL A 137 34.30 -28.73 -57.82
N THR A 138 35.01 -27.73 -58.35
CA THR A 138 35.36 -26.53 -57.60
C THR A 138 34.12 -25.71 -57.29
N LYS A 139 34.18 -24.87 -56.26
CA LYS A 139 33.04 -24.01 -55.88
C LYS A 139 32.56 -23.12 -57.03
N SER A 140 33.46 -22.69 -57.92
CA SER A 140 33.14 -21.93 -59.13
C SER A 140 32.24 -22.72 -60.10
N GLN A 141 32.52 -24.02 -60.32
CA GLN A 141 31.76 -24.88 -61.25
C GLN A 141 30.30 -25.15 -60.82
N VAL A 142 29.93 -24.89 -59.56
CA VAL A 142 28.55 -24.92 -59.05
C VAL A 142 27.97 -23.54 -58.74
N GLY A 143 28.60 -22.46 -59.21
CA GLY A 143 28.15 -21.08 -58.98
C GLY A 143 28.39 -20.56 -57.55
N LEU A 144 29.07 -21.33 -56.71
CA LEU A 144 29.37 -21.02 -55.30
C LEU A 144 30.78 -20.42 -55.11
N GLY A 145 31.36 -19.81 -56.15
CA GLY A 145 32.76 -19.35 -56.16
C GLY A 145 33.15 -18.42 -55.00
N ASN A 146 32.19 -17.70 -54.44
CA ASN A 146 32.37 -16.75 -53.33
C ASN A 146 32.08 -17.35 -51.94
N VAL A 147 31.85 -18.66 -51.83
CA VAL A 147 31.55 -19.34 -50.55
C VAL A 147 32.84 -19.84 -49.92
N ASP A 148 33.14 -19.47 -48.68
CA ASP A 148 34.31 -19.98 -47.95
C ASP A 148 34.10 -21.40 -47.39
N ASN A 149 35.19 -22.13 -47.15
CA ASN A 149 35.14 -23.44 -46.48
C ASN A 149 35.52 -23.32 -45.00
N THR A 150 34.83 -22.41 -44.31
CA THR A 150 34.95 -22.14 -42.88
C THR A 150 33.81 -22.83 -42.13
N SER A 151 34.10 -23.39 -40.96
CA SER A 151 33.07 -23.83 -40.01
C SER A 151 32.24 -22.63 -39.54
N ASP A 152 31.01 -22.85 -39.07
CA ASP A 152 30.14 -21.75 -38.65
C ASP A 152 30.73 -20.90 -37.51
N ALA A 153 31.57 -21.49 -36.65
CA ALA A 153 32.32 -20.78 -35.61
C ALA A 153 33.47 -19.91 -36.15
N ASN A 154 33.96 -20.18 -37.37
CA ASN A 154 35.10 -19.50 -37.99
C ASN A 154 34.68 -18.62 -39.17
N LYS A 155 33.37 -18.43 -39.42
CA LYS A 155 32.88 -17.50 -40.44
C LYS A 155 32.97 -16.06 -39.89
N PRO A 156 33.68 -15.13 -40.56
CA PRO A 156 33.60 -13.73 -40.18
C PRO A 156 32.17 -13.22 -40.38
N ILE A 157 31.67 -12.43 -39.43
CA ILE A 157 30.42 -11.70 -39.63
C ILE A 157 30.59 -10.68 -40.76
N SER A 158 29.58 -10.55 -41.63
CA SER A 158 29.68 -9.67 -42.80
C SER A 158 29.89 -8.22 -42.37
N THR A 159 30.55 -7.40 -43.20
CA THR A 159 30.79 -5.98 -42.85
C THR A 159 29.49 -5.23 -42.53
N ALA A 160 28.38 -5.54 -43.21
CA ALA A 160 27.07 -4.99 -42.88
C ALA A 160 26.53 -5.47 -41.50
N THR A 161 26.82 -6.72 -41.11
CA THR A 161 26.49 -7.25 -39.77
C THR A 161 27.39 -6.63 -38.70
N GLN A 162 28.69 -6.49 -38.98
CA GLN A 162 29.65 -5.83 -38.10
C GLN A 162 29.24 -4.36 -37.87
N THR A 163 29.04 -3.57 -38.93
CA THR A 163 28.55 -2.19 -38.80
C THR A 163 27.19 -2.09 -38.10
N ALA A 164 26.29 -3.06 -38.28
CA ALA A 164 25.02 -3.11 -37.54
C ALA A 164 25.16 -3.55 -36.06
N LEU A 165 26.30 -4.13 -35.67
CA LEU A 165 26.67 -4.44 -34.29
C LEU A 165 27.51 -3.32 -33.66
N ASP A 166 28.37 -2.65 -34.42
CA ASP A 166 29.12 -1.46 -34.01
C ASP A 166 28.17 -0.25 -33.82
N ALA A 167 27.08 -0.21 -34.58
CA ALA A 167 25.96 0.71 -34.39
C ALA A 167 24.94 0.24 -33.32
N LYS A 168 25.14 -0.92 -32.70
CA LYS A 168 24.47 -1.25 -31.44
C LYS A 168 25.27 -0.64 -30.29
N GLN A 169 24.58 -0.01 -29.37
CA GLN A 169 25.23 0.82 -28.36
C GLN A 169 26.05 -0.02 -27.37
N PRO A 170 27.28 0.39 -26.99
CA PRO A 170 28.06 -0.31 -25.98
C PRO A 170 27.36 -0.28 -24.62
N LEU A 171 27.31 -1.44 -23.96
CA LEU A 171 26.55 -1.65 -22.72
C LEU A 171 26.94 -0.69 -21.59
N ASP A 172 28.22 -0.34 -21.49
CA ASP A 172 28.76 0.48 -20.41
C ASP A 172 28.69 2.00 -20.71
N THR A 173 28.66 2.39 -21.99
CA THR A 173 28.63 3.81 -22.37
C THR A 173 27.22 4.39 -22.28
N ASP A 174 26.17 3.57 -22.44
CA ASP A 174 24.79 4.04 -22.30
C ASP A 174 24.25 3.98 -20.87
N LEU A 175 24.86 3.26 -19.94
CA LEU A 175 24.31 3.15 -18.58
C LEU A 175 24.32 4.51 -17.84
N THR A 176 25.25 5.40 -18.20
CA THR A 176 25.29 6.79 -17.73
C THR A 176 24.35 7.72 -18.50
N THR A 177 24.14 7.52 -19.81
CA THR A 177 23.16 8.32 -20.58
C THR A 177 21.72 7.88 -20.41
N VAL A 178 21.41 6.61 -20.12
CA VAL A 178 20.07 6.18 -19.67
C VAL A 178 19.75 6.76 -18.30
N ALA A 179 20.74 6.82 -17.39
CA ALA A 179 20.60 7.53 -16.12
C ALA A 179 20.41 9.06 -16.29
N ALA A 180 20.83 9.64 -17.42
CA ALA A 180 20.66 11.07 -17.73
C ALA A 180 19.42 11.38 -18.59
N ASN A 181 18.96 10.46 -19.43
CA ASN A 181 17.90 10.67 -20.44
C ASN A 181 16.46 10.50 -19.91
N GLY A 182 16.26 10.60 -18.60
CA GLY A 182 14.96 10.96 -18.03
C GLY A 182 13.81 9.98 -18.27
N TYR A 183 14.06 8.71 -18.59
CA TYR A 183 13.03 7.68 -18.53
C TYR A 183 12.51 7.59 -17.08
N PRO A 184 11.21 7.81 -16.82
CA PRO A 184 10.70 7.92 -15.45
C PRO A 184 10.44 6.53 -14.85
N THR A 185 11.48 5.69 -14.76
CA THR A 185 11.53 4.65 -13.72
C THR A 185 11.68 5.36 -12.39
N THR A 186 10.55 5.71 -11.77
CA THR A 186 10.55 6.43 -10.49
C THR A 186 11.29 5.66 -9.39
N ALA A 187 11.44 4.34 -9.50
CA ALA A 187 12.19 3.49 -8.58
C ALA A 187 13.69 3.39 -8.91
N PHE A 188 14.53 3.88 -7.99
CA PHE A 188 15.98 3.72 -7.94
C PHE A 188 16.34 2.65 -6.89
N TYR A 189 17.08 1.61 -7.27
CA TYR A 189 17.36 0.46 -6.39
C TYR A 189 18.72 0.56 -5.69
N TYR A 190 18.73 0.62 -4.36
CA TYR A 190 19.95 0.64 -3.55
C TYR A 190 20.44 -0.80 -3.31
N SER A 191 21.51 -1.20 -4.01
CA SER A 191 21.96 -2.59 -4.12
C SER A 191 22.80 -3.12 -2.94
N ALA A 192 23.27 -2.22 -2.07
CA ALA A 192 24.17 -2.56 -0.98
C ALA A 192 23.54 -3.49 0.06
N THR A 193 24.35 -4.38 0.63
CA THR A 193 24.08 -5.10 1.88
C THR A 193 24.56 -4.24 3.05
N GLY A 194 23.77 -4.18 4.14
CA GLY A 194 24.04 -3.27 5.26
C GLY A 194 25.39 -3.49 5.97
N THR A 195 25.85 -2.44 6.62
CA THR A 195 27.19 -2.32 7.22
C THR A 195 27.11 -1.77 8.66
N SER A 196 28.22 -1.26 9.20
CA SER A 196 28.26 -0.59 10.52
C SER A 196 27.99 0.92 10.46
N ASP A 197 27.90 1.52 9.27
CA ASP A 197 27.35 2.86 9.03
C ASP A 197 27.01 3.06 7.54
N ASP A 198 25.79 2.69 7.16
CA ASP A 198 25.25 2.86 5.80
C ASP A 198 24.81 4.30 5.50
N GLY A 199 24.72 5.14 6.53
CA GLY A 199 24.18 6.49 6.46
C GLY A 199 24.84 7.38 5.40
N PRO A 200 26.18 7.42 5.28
CA PRO A 200 26.85 8.24 4.25
C PRO A 200 26.56 7.78 2.82
N ALA A 201 26.60 6.47 2.56
CA ALA A 201 26.39 5.90 1.23
C ALA A 201 24.92 6.00 0.78
N LEU A 202 23.98 5.76 1.70
CA LEU A 202 22.54 5.89 1.43
C LEU A 202 22.14 7.36 1.20
N ASN A 203 22.67 8.32 1.98
CA ASN A 203 22.43 9.75 1.74
C ASN A 203 23.02 10.23 0.40
N ALA A 204 24.18 9.72 -0.01
CA ALA A 204 24.76 10.01 -1.32
C ALA A 204 23.86 9.49 -2.46
N PHE A 205 23.36 8.24 -2.35
CA PHE A 205 22.44 7.65 -3.31
C PHE A 205 21.10 8.40 -3.40
N ILE A 206 20.51 8.74 -2.25
CA ILE A 206 19.27 9.55 -2.14
C ILE A 206 19.44 10.93 -2.77
N THR A 207 20.63 11.53 -2.66
CA THR A 207 20.93 12.84 -3.27
C THR A 207 21.11 12.71 -4.79
N ALA A 208 21.78 11.64 -5.26
CA ALA A 208 21.96 11.36 -6.68
C ALA A 208 20.65 10.99 -7.41
N ALA A 209 19.69 10.37 -6.73
CA ALA A 209 18.38 10.02 -7.28
C ALA A 209 17.49 11.25 -7.57
N GLY A 210 17.72 12.38 -6.90
CA GLY A 210 16.98 13.64 -7.12
C GLY A 210 15.56 13.67 -6.56
N ALA A 211 14.89 14.82 -6.70
CA ALA A 211 13.53 15.03 -6.21
C ALA A 211 12.51 14.16 -6.95
N ASN A 212 11.40 13.81 -6.28
CA ASN A 212 10.34 12.91 -6.77
C ASN A 212 10.75 11.44 -6.99
N ALA A 213 11.98 11.06 -6.65
CA ALA A 213 12.46 9.67 -6.76
C ALA A 213 11.88 8.76 -5.67
N THR A 214 11.48 7.55 -6.06
CA THR A 214 11.30 6.43 -5.15
C THR A 214 12.65 5.71 -4.96
N ILE A 215 13.18 5.67 -3.73
CA ILE A 215 14.36 4.89 -3.38
C ILE A 215 13.88 3.54 -2.84
N VAL A 216 14.26 2.45 -3.49
CA VAL A 216 13.90 1.08 -3.09
C VAL A 216 15.15 0.40 -2.52
N LEU A 217 15.10 -0.02 -1.26
CA LEU A 217 16.21 -0.75 -0.65
C LEU A 217 16.27 -2.20 -1.17
N ARG A 218 17.44 -2.84 -1.11
CA ARG A 218 17.55 -4.29 -1.27
C ARG A 218 16.78 -4.97 -0.15
N ALA A 219 15.98 -5.98 -0.49
CA ALA A 219 15.02 -6.60 0.42
C ALA A 219 15.66 -7.37 1.59
N GLY A 220 14.97 -7.38 2.73
CA GLY A 220 15.32 -8.15 3.93
C GLY A 220 16.70 -7.85 4.55
N GLN A 221 17.28 -6.68 4.27
CA GLN A 221 18.55 -6.24 4.85
C GLN A 221 18.32 -5.49 6.17
N THR A 222 19.39 -5.26 6.94
CA THR A 222 19.40 -4.31 8.07
C THR A 222 20.48 -3.28 7.80
N TYR A 223 20.08 -2.03 7.56
CA TYR A 223 20.97 -0.90 7.38
C TYR A 223 21.18 -0.19 8.71
N THR A 224 22.42 -0.05 9.17
CA THR A 224 22.74 0.61 10.44
C THR A 224 23.25 2.01 10.14
N THR A 225 22.71 3.06 10.76
CA THR A 225 23.15 4.45 10.48
C THR A 225 23.59 5.19 11.74
N LYS A 226 24.68 5.97 11.62
CA LYS A 226 25.19 6.91 12.65
C LYS A 226 24.72 8.36 12.41
N GLN A 227 23.92 8.60 11.37
CA GLN A 227 23.35 9.90 11.00
C GLN A 227 21.90 9.77 10.47
N PRO A 228 21.11 10.87 10.41
CA PRO A 228 19.81 10.86 9.75
C PRO A 228 19.89 10.48 8.26
N ILE A 229 18.87 9.78 7.76
CA ILE A 229 18.65 9.56 6.32
C ILE A 229 17.77 10.70 5.78
N GLU A 230 18.37 11.62 5.01
CA GLU A 230 17.80 12.91 4.63
C GLU A 230 17.09 12.89 3.27
N LEU A 231 15.77 12.69 3.26
CA LEU A 231 14.96 12.66 2.04
C LEU A 231 14.70 14.07 1.48
N LYS A 232 14.47 14.15 0.16
CA LYS A 232 14.24 15.39 -0.62
C LYS A 232 12.79 15.48 -1.10
N ASP A 233 12.36 16.63 -1.62
CA ASP A 233 10.97 16.85 -2.04
C ASP A 233 10.45 15.74 -2.98
N GLY A 234 9.22 15.27 -2.73
CA GLY A 234 8.54 14.21 -3.48
C GLY A 234 9.10 12.80 -3.31
N GLN A 235 10.18 12.60 -2.54
CA GLN A 235 10.83 11.29 -2.49
C GLN A 235 10.05 10.25 -1.68
N THR A 236 10.10 8.99 -2.14
CA THR A 236 9.49 7.84 -1.46
C THR A 236 10.55 6.81 -1.09
N LEU A 237 10.82 6.60 0.19
CA LEU A 237 11.69 5.54 0.67
C LEU A 237 10.87 4.25 0.88
N ASP A 238 11.03 3.28 -0.02
CA ASP A 238 10.49 1.93 0.09
C ASP A 238 11.56 1.03 0.72
N LEU A 239 11.34 0.63 1.97
CA LEU A 239 12.27 -0.22 2.70
C LEU A 239 12.28 -1.66 2.17
N ASN A 240 11.32 -2.08 1.34
CA ASN A 240 11.29 -3.40 0.71
C ASN A 240 11.39 -4.58 1.71
N GLY A 241 10.74 -4.43 2.87
CA GLY A 241 10.81 -5.39 3.99
C GLY A 241 12.09 -5.33 4.83
N SER A 242 13.02 -4.43 4.52
CA SER A 242 14.28 -4.23 5.26
C SER A 242 14.08 -3.40 6.54
N THR A 243 15.10 -3.42 7.39
CA THR A 243 15.22 -2.59 8.60
C THR A 243 16.18 -1.43 8.37
N ILE A 244 15.86 -0.23 8.84
CA ILE A 244 16.85 0.82 9.12
C ILE A 244 16.95 0.95 10.64
N LYS A 245 18.17 0.79 11.17
CA LYS A 245 18.46 0.70 12.61
C LYS A 245 19.33 1.88 13.05
N ARG A 246 18.98 2.51 14.18
CA ARG A 246 19.86 3.49 14.85
C ARG A 246 21.11 2.79 15.37
N ALA A 247 22.30 3.26 15.01
CA ALA A 247 23.54 2.80 15.62
C ALA A 247 23.57 3.04 17.14
N ASP A 248 24.45 2.34 17.85
CA ASP A 248 24.77 2.66 19.24
C ASP A 248 25.40 4.06 19.30
N GLN A 249 24.98 4.90 20.24
CA GLN A 249 25.39 6.31 20.26
C GLN A 249 26.59 6.55 21.17
N TYR A 250 27.44 7.48 20.75
CA TYR A 250 28.69 7.81 21.41
C TYR A 250 28.56 9.12 22.20
N SER A 251 29.10 9.16 23.42
CA SER A 251 29.08 10.35 24.27
C SER A 251 30.46 10.62 24.88
N THR A 252 30.82 11.89 24.96
CA THR A 252 32.07 12.41 25.54
C THR A 252 31.76 13.69 26.33
N THR A 253 32.78 14.40 26.81
CA THR A 253 32.63 15.68 27.51
C THR A 253 33.33 16.82 26.78
N ALA A 254 32.73 18.01 26.79
CA ALA A 254 33.37 19.21 26.25
C ALA A 254 34.51 19.69 27.16
N THR A 255 35.70 19.89 26.60
CA THR A 255 36.88 20.41 27.34
C THR A 255 36.92 21.94 27.39
N SER A 256 36.01 22.62 26.68
CA SER A 256 35.84 24.07 26.66
C SER A 256 34.36 24.46 26.72
N ASN A 257 34.05 25.73 26.97
CA ASN A 257 32.67 26.23 26.93
C ASN A 257 32.15 26.22 25.48
N VAL A 258 31.08 25.49 25.22
CA VAL A 258 30.31 25.58 23.97
C VAL A 258 29.58 26.91 24.00
N THR A 259 30.04 27.89 23.22
CA THR A 259 29.61 29.29 23.39
C THR A 259 28.58 29.68 22.32
N SER A 260 27.45 30.24 22.74
CA SER A 260 26.43 30.73 21.80
C SER A 260 27.03 31.72 20.80
N GLY A 261 26.70 31.58 19.52
CA GLY A 261 27.26 32.36 18.42
C GLY A 261 28.55 31.79 17.81
N THR A 262 29.25 30.82 18.42
CA THR A 262 30.34 30.07 17.76
C THR A 262 29.80 28.79 17.12
N ASN A 263 30.59 28.10 16.29
CA ASN A 263 30.23 26.81 15.68
C ASN A 263 31.24 25.69 15.93
N SER A 264 32.25 25.91 16.78
CA SER A 264 33.35 24.97 17.04
C SER A 264 33.67 24.88 18.53
N PHE A 265 34.05 23.69 18.99
CA PHE A 265 34.36 23.37 20.39
C PHE A 265 35.30 22.17 20.47
N THR A 266 35.90 21.95 21.65
CA THR A 266 36.81 20.82 21.90
C THR A 266 36.20 19.80 22.87
N VAL A 267 36.55 18.52 22.68
CA VAL A 267 36.10 17.39 23.51
C VAL A 267 37.26 16.56 24.09
N THR A 268 36.96 15.71 25.08
CA THR A 268 37.93 14.78 25.67
C THR A 268 38.38 13.68 24.70
N ASP A 269 37.45 13.14 23.89
CA ASP A 269 37.76 12.22 22.79
C ASP A 269 36.73 12.38 21.65
N ALA A 270 37.21 12.74 20.46
CA ALA A 270 36.40 12.90 19.26
C ALA A 270 36.30 11.65 18.36
N SER A 271 36.93 10.52 18.74
CA SER A 271 37.01 9.28 17.93
C SER A 271 35.66 8.74 17.44
N GLY A 272 34.60 8.95 18.23
CA GLY A 272 33.23 8.56 17.89
C GLY A 272 32.45 9.54 17.02
N PHE A 273 33.07 10.57 16.42
CA PHE A 273 32.38 11.55 15.57
C PHE A 273 32.98 11.66 14.16
N ALA A 274 32.12 11.93 13.17
CA ALA A 274 32.51 12.20 11.79
C ALA A 274 31.63 13.29 11.15
N ALA A 275 32.10 13.89 10.06
CA ALA A 275 31.30 14.83 9.27
C ALA A 275 30.00 14.18 8.75
N GLY A 276 28.91 14.95 8.70
CA GLY A 276 27.57 14.48 8.35
C GLY A 276 26.73 14.00 9.54
N GLN A 277 27.37 13.51 10.61
CA GLN A 277 26.71 13.14 11.87
C GLN A 277 26.27 14.39 12.67
N PHE A 278 25.53 14.21 13.76
CA PHE A 278 24.98 15.31 14.57
C PHE A 278 25.42 15.21 16.02
N VAL A 279 25.68 16.36 16.65
CA VAL A 279 25.90 16.48 18.10
C VAL A 279 24.71 17.15 18.79
N SER A 280 24.49 16.77 20.04
CA SER A 280 23.73 17.57 20.99
C SER A 280 24.44 17.66 22.34
N PHE A 281 24.04 18.64 23.14
CA PHE A 281 24.64 19.01 24.42
C PHE A 281 23.61 18.89 25.53
N GLY A 282 24.00 18.36 26.69
CA GLY A 282 23.18 18.49 27.90
C GLY A 282 23.30 17.40 28.94
N ASN A 283 22.42 17.50 29.93
CA ASN A 283 22.12 16.53 30.97
C ASN A 283 20.61 16.62 31.31
N SER A 284 20.15 15.86 32.30
CA SER A 284 18.74 15.81 32.73
C SER A 284 18.12 17.16 33.16
N SER A 285 18.93 18.18 33.39
CA SER A 285 18.52 19.48 33.96
C SER A 285 18.80 20.68 33.04
N SER A 286 19.59 20.51 31.98
CA SER A 286 19.85 21.54 30.96
C SER A 286 20.33 20.88 29.66
N TYR A 287 19.68 21.19 28.54
CA TYR A 287 19.90 20.52 27.26
C TYR A 287 19.66 21.45 26.06
N ALA A 288 20.31 21.17 24.95
CA ALA A 288 20.10 21.90 23.70
C ALA A 288 18.72 21.61 23.10
N LEU A 289 18.03 22.67 22.67
CA LEU A 289 16.75 22.60 21.96
C LEU A 289 16.90 22.36 20.44
N VAL A 290 18.15 22.25 19.96
CA VAL A 290 18.48 21.91 18.57
C VAL A 290 19.75 21.05 18.55
N SER A 291 19.89 20.19 17.54
CA SER A 291 21.11 19.40 17.30
C SER A 291 21.88 19.96 16.11
N TYR A 292 23.21 19.84 16.13
CA TYR A 292 24.09 20.52 15.20
C TYR A 292 24.80 19.53 14.28
N LYS A 293 24.68 19.74 12.96
CA LYS A 293 25.33 18.90 11.93
C LYS A 293 26.84 19.17 11.90
N ILE A 294 27.64 18.12 12.09
CA ILE A 294 29.10 18.19 12.05
C ILE A 294 29.55 18.42 10.60
N SER A 295 30.35 19.47 10.40
CA SER A 295 31.00 19.78 9.13
C SER A 295 32.42 19.19 9.05
N SER A 296 33.15 19.15 10.16
CA SER A 296 34.47 18.53 10.25
C SER A 296 34.84 18.13 11.69
N VAL A 297 35.75 17.17 11.80
CA VAL A 297 36.43 16.80 13.06
C VAL A 297 37.94 16.84 12.78
N VAL A 298 38.69 17.56 13.60
CA VAL A 298 40.15 17.72 13.44
C VAL A 298 40.82 17.56 14.80
N GLY A 299 41.48 16.42 15.02
CA GLY A 299 41.88 16.01 16.36
C GLY A 299 40.66 15.95 17.28
N ASN A 300 40.74 16.57 18.45
CA ASN A 300 39.64 16.68 19.41
C ASN A 300 38.72 17.91 19.20
N THR A 301 38.85 18.63 18.08
CA THR A 301 37.99 19.78 17.74
C THR A 301 36.86 19.34 16.81
N ILE A 302 35.61 19.63 17.19
CA ILE A 302 34.41 19.37 16.39
C ILE A 302 33.88 20.72 15.88
N THR A 303 33.67 20.83 14.56
CA THR A 303 33.10 22.04 13.92
C THR A 303 31.77 21.72 13.27
N CYS A 304 30.77 22.54 13.53
CA CYS A 304 29.40 22.39 13.06
C CYS A 304 29.06 23.35 11.90
N THR A 305 28.06 22.96 11.12
CA THR A 305 27.54 23.71 9.96
C THR A 305 26.77 24.98 10.35
N SER A 306 26.38 25.10 11.63
CA SER A 306 25.59 26.20 12.16
C SER A 306 26.10 26.61 13.53
N ASN A 307 25.92 27.89 13.87
CA ASN A 307 26.32 28.42 15.17
C ASN A 307 25.42 27.89 16.30
N PHE A 308 25.98 27.73 17.49
CA PHE A 308 25.25 27.32 18.69
C PHE A 308 24.29 28.44 19.11
N SER A 309 23.05 28.07 19.43
CA SER A 309 22.01 29.00 19.89
C SER A 309 22.02 29.21 21.41
N GLN A 310 22.73 28.35 22.14
CA GLN A 310 22.80 28.34 23.61
C GLN A 310 24.26 28.11 24.06
N THR A 311 24.60 28.62 25.25
CA THR A 311 25.92 28.44 25.86
C THR A 311 25.88 27.30 26.88
N PHE A 312 26.84 26.38 26.81
CA PHE A 312 27.04 25.32 27.80
C PHE A 312 28.46 25.38 28.36
N SER A 313 28.58 25.18 29.68
CA SER A 313 29.87 25.12 30.38
C SER A 313 30.73 23.93 29.91
N SER A 314 32.05 24.05 30.06
CA SER A 314 32.94 22.89 30.01
C SER A 314 32.50 21.79 30.99
N GLY A 315 32.78 20.54 30.64
CA GLY A 315 32.25 19.36 31.33
C GLY A 315 30.83 18.96 30.93
N VAL A 316 30.11 19.74 30.11
CA VAL A 316 28.83 19.28 29.53
C VAL A 316 29.04 18.01 28.70
N ALA A 317 28.10 17.07 28.79
CA ALA A 317 28.12 15.88 27.93
C ALA A 317 27.78 16.29 26.48
N VAL A 318 28.57 15.76 25.55
CA VAL A 318 28.45 15.94 24.11
C VAL A 318 28.13 14.57 23.53
N THR A 319 26.92 14.40 22.99
CA THR A 319 26.45 13.09 22.54
C THR A 319 26.16 13.13 21.04
N ARG A 320 26.60 12.09 20.32
CA ARG A 320 26.17 11.85 18.93
C ARG A 320 24.69 11.50 18.94
N VAL A 321 23.90 12.18 18.11
CA VAL A 321 22.44 12.01 18.04
C VAL A 321 22.00 11.77 16.59
N ILE A 322 20.80 11.20 16.43
CA ILE A 322 20.19 10.91 15.12
C ILE A 322 18.74 11.41 15.21
N VAL A 323 18.54 12.65 14.75
CA VAL A 323 17.26 13.37 14.78
C VAL A 323 16.42 12.94 13.58
N GLY A 324 15.60 11.91 13.79
CA GLY A 324 15.02 11.10 12.72
C GLY A 324 16.07 10.14 12.15
N ILE A 325 15.85 8.83 12.28
CA ILE A 325 16.59 7.81 11.52
C ILE A 325 16.29 8.01 10.03
N VAL A 326 15.04 8.32 9.69
CA VAL A 326 14.63 8.84 8.38
C VAL A 326 13.96 10.20 8.59
N THR A 327 14.28 11.20 7.79
CA THR A 327 13.83 12.57 8.01
C THR A 327 13.54 13.35 6.73
N SER A 328 12.48 14.16 6.76
CA SER A 328 12.16 15.19 5.76
C SER A 328 12.79 16.56 6.11
N TYR A 329 13.57 16.65 7.19
CA TYR A 329 14.19 17.90 7.62
C TYR A 329 15.44 18.18 6.77
N THR A 330 15.47 19.31 6.05
CA THR A 330 16.70 19.73 5.37
C THR A 330 17.50 20.59 6.34
N PHE A 331 18.63 20.08 6.85
CA PHE A 331 19.46 20.76 7.87
C PHE A 331 20.30 21.91 7.31
N THR A 332 19.72 22.69 6.41
CA THR A 332 20.31 23.77 5.62
C THR A 332 19.32 24.94 5.59
N GLY A 333 19.06 25.51 6.77
CA GLY A 333 18.00 26.48 7.00
C GLY A 333 16.78 25.87 7.71
N SER A 334 15.66 26.58 7.66
CA SER A 334 14.36 26.19 8.24
C SER A 334 13.40 25.63 7.17
N THR A 335 13.90 24.80 6.28
CA THR A 335 13.15 24.18 5.18
C THR A 335 12.94 22.70 5.42
N HIS A 336 11.79 22.18 4.95
CA HIS A 336 11.42 20.78 5.04
C HIS A 336 11.01 20.28 3.66
N ALA A 337 11.46 19.08 3.31
CA ALA A 337 11.07 18.38 2.11
C ALA A 337 9.61 17.92 2.21
N ASN A 338 8.81 18.30 1.22
CA ASN A 338 7.37 18.02 1.11
C ASN A 338 7.14 16.74 0.30
N ASP A 339 5.94 16.16 0.38
CA ASP A 339 5.54 14.93 -0.30
C ASP A 339 6.50 13.73 -0.03
N VAL A 340 7.21 13.77 1.10
CA VAL A 340 8.12 12.71 1.53
C VAL A 340 7.33 11.52 2.06
N HIS A 341 7.57 10.34 1.50
CA HIS A 341 6.93 9.09 1.93
C HIS A 341 7.97 8.10 2.46
N VAL A 342 7.62 7.34 3.49
CA VAL A 342 8.43 6.23 4.02
C VAL A 342 7.53 5.01 4.20
N ARG A 343 7.89 3.86 3.63
CA ARG A 343 6.99 2.70 3.61
C ARG A 343 7.64 1.32 3.61
N ASN A 344 6.86 0.31 3.97
CA ASN A 344 7.12 -1.12 3.72
C ASN A 344 8.42 -1.65 4.35
N GLY A 345 8.52 -1.62 5.68
CA GLY A 345 9.69 -2.14 6.41
C GLY A 345 9.73 -1.75 7.88
N THR A 346 10.91 -1.89 8.49
CA THR A 346 11.12 -1.67 9.93
C THR A 346 12.05 -0.49 10.20
N ILE A 347 11.71 0.30 11.23
CA ILE A 347 12.59 1.29 11.83
C ILE A 347 12.88 0.84 13.27
N ASP A 348 14.12 0.46 13.56
CA ASP A 348 14.56 0.04 14.90
C ASP A 348 15.30 1.17 15.59
N GLY A 349 14.66 1.76 16.61
CA GLY A 349 15.22 2.85 17.40
C GLY A 349 16.39 2.46 18.30
N ASN A 350 16.64 1.16 18.50
CA ASN A 350 17.77 0.63 19.24
C ASN A 350 17.87 1.13 20.71
N ARG A 351 16.75 1.41 21.39
CA ARG A 351 16.72 1.92 22.79
C ARG A 351 17.53 1.05 23.74
N ALA A 352 17.52 -0.27 23.57
CA ALA A 352 18.28 -1.20 24.41
C ALA A 352 19.75 -0.80 24.62
N ASN A 353 20.40 -0.24 23.58
CA ASN A 353 21.79 0.24 23.61
C ASN A 353 21.90 1.78 23.78
N ASN A 354 20.76 2.47 23.85
CA ASN A 354 20.63 3.94 23.79
C ASN A 354 19.68 4.47 24.88
N THR A 355 19.64 3.82 26.05
CA THR A 355 18.66 4.07 27.13
C THR A 355 18.74 5.48 27.72
N THR A 356 19.88 6.16 27.59
CA THR A 356 20.10 7.53 28.06
C THR A 356 19.50 8.60 27.14
N LEU A 357 19.13 8.26 25.90
CA LEU A 357 18.61 9.20 24.88
C LEU A 357 17.08 9.36 24.87
N ALA A 358 16.46 9.22 26.05
CA ALA A 358 15.02 9.30 26.24
C ALA A 358 14.47 10.74 26.23
N SER A 359 14.73 11.51 25.17
CA SER A 359 14.16 12.86 24.98
C SER A 359 13.49 13.05 23.62
N TRP A 360 12.32 13.68 23.66
CA TRP A 360 11.41 13.90 22.52
C TRP A 360 12.07 14.61 21.34
N TYR A 361 13.12 15.41 21.57
CA TYR A 361 13.84 16.14 20.52
C TYR A 361 15.02 15.33 19.91
N HIS A 362 15.68 14.44 20.66
CA HIS A 362 16.90 13.76 20.21
C HIS A 362 16.72 12.30 19.77
N GLY A 363 15.65 11.65 20.24
CA GLY A 363 15.43 10.20 20.06
C GLY A 363 14.43 9.80 18.98
N GLN A 364 13.99 10.73 18.13
CA GLN A 364 12.93 10.53 17.11
C GLN A 364 13.34 9.51 16.04
N ASP A 365 12.49 8.54 15.74
CA ASP A 365 12.80 7.49 14.75
C ASP A 365 12.48 7.90 13.30
N VAL A 366 11.35 8.56 13.05
CA VAL A 366 11.00 9.10 11.72
C VAL A 366 10.44 10.50 11.84
N VAL A 367 10.90 11.44 11.01
CA VAL A 367 10.48 12.84 11.02
C VAL A 367 9.85 13.24 9.67
N LEU A 368 8.57 13.58 9.68
CA LEU A 368 7.77 13.99 8.53
C LEU A 368 7.12 15.37 8.79
N TRP A 369 7.94 16.41 8.71
CA TRP A 369 7.52 17.79 9.01
C TRP A 369 7.07 18.57 7.74
N GLY A 370 7.52 18.16 6.55
CA GLY A 370 7.05 18.76 5.30
C GLY A 370 5.60 18.40 4.98
N ALA A 371 4.92 19.27 4.21
CA ALA A 371 3.53 19.06 3.85
C ALA A 371 3.35 17.77 3.02
N ARG A 372 2.18 17.13 3.15
CA ARG A 372 1.77 15.89 2.48
C ARG A 372 2.64 14.68 2.79
N GLY A 373 3.45 14.72 3.85
CA GLY A 373 4.30 13.60 4.27
C GLY A 373 3.50 12.33 4.61
N LYS A 374 4.04 11.14 4.34
CA LYS A 374 3.34 9.86 4.58
C LYS A 374 4.22 8.78 5.20
N ALA A 375 3.66 8.05 6.15
CA ALA A 375 4.21 6.80 6.66
C ALA A 375 3.22 5.67 6.41
N THR A 376 3.67 4.54 5.87
CA THR A 376 2.74 3.48 5.43
C THR A 376 3.34 2.08 5.51
N ASP A 377 2.64 1.12 6.12
CA ASP A 377 3.13 -0.26 6.29
C ASP A 377 4.52 -0.33 6.97
N LEU A 378 4.71 0.45 8.03
CA LEU A 378 5.95 0.48 8.82
C LEU A 378 5.79 -0.19 10.19
N LEU A 379 6.80 -0.95 10.61
CA LEU A 379 7.03 -1.30 12.01
C LEU A 379 8.04 -0.31 12.60
N VAL A 380 7.59 0.58 13.48
CA VAL A 380 8.48 1.45 14.27
C VAL A 380 8.58 0.85 15.68
N GLN A 381 9.78 0.44 16.08
CA GLN A 381 9.97 -0.33 17.31
C GLN A 381 11.18 0.10 18.11
N ASN A 382 11.17 -0.22 19.41
CA ASN A 382 12.34 -0.07 20.28
C ASN A 382 12.88 1.38 20.30
N SER A 383 12.00 2.36 20.17
CA SER A 383 12.35 3.78 20.14
C SER A 383 12.88 4.26 21.49
N PRO A 384 13.97 5.04 21.57
CA PRO A 384 14.35 5.73 22.79
C PRO A 384 13.37 6.85 23.11
N SER A 385 12.68 7.42 22.11
CA SER A 385 11.66 8.46 22.29
C SER A 385 10.48 8.28 21.33
N GLU A 386 10.24 9.23 20.42
CA GLU A 386 9.06 9.27 19.54
C GLU A 386 9.23 8.36 18.32
N GLY A 387 8.18 7.62 17.97
CA GLY A 387 8.16 6.78 16.77
C GLY A 387 8.12 7.61 15.47
N ILE A 388 6.97 8.20 15.15
CA ILE A 388 6.84 9.17 14.05
C ILE A 388 6.53 10.56 14.62
N PHE A 389 7.39 11.52 14.30
CA PHE A 389 7.22 12.94 14.61
C PHE A 389 6.86 13.71 13.33
N GLY A 390 5.91 14.64 13.37
CA GLY A 390 5.52 15.36 12.16
C GLY A 390 4.46 16.44 12.36
N GLY A 391 4.03 17.06 11.25
CA GLY A 391 3.07 18.15 11.32
C GLY A 391 2.63 18.74 9.98
N ASN A 392 2.09 19.95 10.03
CA ASN A 392 1.59 20.73 8.89
C ASN A 392 0.46 20.03 8.11
N ALA A 393 0.30 20.42 6.84
CA ALA A 393 -0.75 19.94 5.94
C ALA A 393 -0.57 18.48 5.52
N ASP A 394 -1.67 17.72 5.55
CA ASP A 394 -1.84 16.42 4.90
C ASP A 394 -0.85 15.31 5.33
N LEU A 395 -0.36 15.35 6.58
CA LEU A 395 0.38 14.22 7.17
C LEU A 395 -0.51 12.98 7.27
N ARG A 396 -0.10 11.84 6.70
CA ARG A 396 -0.88 10.58 6.76
C ARG A 396 -0.03 9.41 7.24
N ILE A 397 -0.47 8.78 8.32
CA ILE A 397 0.22 7.64 8.96
C ILE A 397 -0.76 6.48 8.97
N THR A 398 -0.53 5.47 8.13
CA THR A 398 -1.54 4.45 7.83
C THR A 398 -0.97 3.03 7.86
N ARG A 399 -1.64 2.10 8.56
CA ARG A 399 -1.19 0.69 8.71
C ARG A 399 0.21 0.55 9.34
N CYS A 400 0.59 1.50 10.20
CA CYS A 400 1.85 1.45 10.93
C CYS A 400 1.67 0.76 12.29
N ARG A 401 2.67 -0.02 12.72
CA ARG A 401 2.76 -0.63 14.05
C ARG A 401 3.85 0.05 14.87
N PHE A 402 3.51 0.48 16.08
CA PHE A 402 4.40 1.09 17.06
C PHE A 402 4.55 0.12 18.23
N SER A 403 5.74 -0.41 18.47
CA SER A 403 5.95 -1.45 19.48
C SER A 403 7.08 -1.10 20.45
N ASN A 404 6.73 -0.95 21.72
CA ASN A 404 7.64 -0.60 22.81
C ASN A 404 8.39 0.73 22.56
N THR A 405 7.70 1.82 22.19
CA THR A 405 8.32 3.17 22.03
C THR A 405 8.55 3.83 23.39
N GLY A 406 9.61 4.65 23.48
CA GLY A 406 10.01 5.28 24.74
C GLY A 406 9.07 6.42 25.13
N GLY A 407 8.86 7.33 24.17
CA GLY A 407 7.79 8.32 24.14
C GLY A 407 6.62 7.83 23.29
N ASN A 408 5.91 8.76 22.66
CA ASN A 408 4.70 8.53 21.88
C ASN A 408 4.98 7.62 20.66
N GLY A 409 3.95 6.93 20.16
CA GLY A 409 4.03 6.25 18.88
C GLY A 409 4.02 7.25 17.73
N ILE A 410 3.09 8.21 17.79
CA ILE A 410 3.01 9.37 16.91
C ILE A 410 2.97 10.64 17.76
N HIS A 411 3.83 11.61 17.43
CA HIS A 411 3.83 12.94 18.00
C HIS A 411 3.59 13.94 16.86
N VAL A 412 2.44 14.63 16.90
CA VAL A 412 2.05 15.62 15.88
C VAL A 412 2.14 17.03 16.46
N SER A 413 2.58 17.98 15.64
CA SER A 413 2.43 19.43 15.87
C SER A 413 1.78 20.11 14.68
N ALA A 414 1.08 21.23 14.88
CA ALA A 414 0.51 22.05 13.80
C ALA A 414 -0.32 21.28 12.73
N TRP A 415 -1.16 20.31 13.14
CA TRP A 415 -1.92 19.44 12.22
C TRP A 415 -2.92 20.21 11.36
N GLN A 416 -2.90 19.93 10.06
CA GLN A 416 -3.91 20.37 9.10
C GLN A 416 -4.29 19.18 8.21
N HIS A 417 -5.49 18.61 8.40
CA HIS A 417 -5.94 17.38 7.73
C HIS A 417 -5.04 16.16 7.98
N THR A 418 -4.48 16.05 9.18
CA THR A 418 -3.69 14.87 9.58
C THR A 418 -4.58 13.64 9.71
N ILE A 419 -4.10 12.48 9.25
CA ILE A 419 -4.84 11.21 9.34
C ILE A 419 -3.96 10.13 9.97
N VAL A 420 -4.48 9.49 11.02
CA VAL A 420 -3.96 8.23 11.58
C VAL A 420 -5.02 7.15 11.31
N ASP A 421 -4.66 6.11 10.55
CA ASP A 421 -5.62 5.11 10.03
C ASP A 421 -5.08 3.69 10.13
N ALA A 422 -5.85 2.78 10.74
CA ALA A 422 -5.51 1.35 10.85
C ALA A 422 -4.14 1.08 11.51
N CYS A 423 -3.71 1.94 12.44
CA CYS A 423 -2.44 1.83 13.14
C CYS A 423 -2.56 1.00 14.43
N ARG A 424 -1.46 0.39 14.88
CA ARG A 424 -1.41 -0.45 16.10
C ARG A 424 -0.32 0.05 17.04
N PHE A 425 -0.68 0.35 18.28
CA PHE A 425 0.21 0.87 19.31
C PHE A 425 0.27 -0.11 20.47
N GLU A 426 1.48 -0.57 20.81
CA GLU A 426 1.73 -1.56 21.86
C GLU A 426 2.82 -1.03 22.79
N ASN A 427 2.53 -0.94 24.08
CA ASN A 427 3.49 -0.53 25.11
C ASN A 427 4.21 0.79 24.73
N THR A 428 3.46 1.79 24.26
CA THR A 428 4.01 3.12 23.88
C THR A 428 3.94 4.11 25.04
N ASN A 429 4.88 5.06 25.05
CA ASN A 429 5.12 6.07 26.11
C ASN A 429 5.27 5.48 27.52
N GLN A 430 6.12 4.46 27.66
CA GLN A 430 6.27 3.68 28.91
C GLN A 430 7.41 4.16 29.82
N LEU A 431 8.19 5.15 29.41
CA LEU A 431 9.30 5.65 30.22
C LEU A 431 8.80 6.55 31.36
N SER A 432 9.34 6.34 32.56
CA SER A 432 9.16 7.27 33.69
C SER A 432 9.80 8.62 33.37
N ALA A 433 9.16 9.72 33.79
CA ALA A 433 9.51 11.10 33.40
C ALA A 433 10.83 11.64 34.01
N THR A 434 11.95 11.00 33.70
CA THR A 434 13.32 11.43 34.05
C THR A 434 13.87 12.50 33.11
N TRP A 435 13.23 12.68 31.95
CA TRP A 435 13.39 13.80 31.03
C TRP A 435 12.03 14.49 30.87
N PRO A 436 11.98 15.79 30.49
CA PRO A 436 10.75 16.51 30.19
C PRO A 436 10.13 15.97 28.89
N THR A 437 9.42 14.86 29.04
CA THR A 437 8.66 14.15 28.00
C THR A 437 7.22 14.64 27.98
N HIS A 438 6.59 14.62 26.81
CA HIS A 438 5.16 14.80 26.71
C HIS A 438 4.46 13.63 27.43
N ASN A 439 3.65 13.93 28.46
CA ASN A 439 3.08 12.97 29.41
C ASN A 439 1.88 12.18 28.82
N ASP A 440 1.92 11.99 27.51
CA ASP A 440 0.77 12.04 26.63
C ASP A 440 0.60 10.74 25.83
N GLY A 441 -0.24 10.77 24.79
CA GLY A 441 -0.78 9.55 24.16
C GLY A 441 0.23 8.63 23.47
N ALA A 442 -0.28 7.50 23.03
CA ALA A 442 0.30 6.79 21.90
C ALA A 442 0.24 7.66 20.63
N VAL A 443 -0.81 8.50 20.51
CA VAL A 443 -0.84 9.68 19.64
C VAL A 443 -0.89 10.96 20.51
N THR A 444 0.05 11.88 20.32
CA THR A 444 0.13 13.18 21.00
C THR A 444 -0.04 14.33 20.03
N LEU A 445 -0.76 15.38 20.46
CA LEU A 445 -1.15 16.52 19.64
C LEU A 445 -0.71 17.84 20.28
N SER A 446 0.55 18.23 20.11
CA SER A 446 1.21 19.35 20.83
C SER A 446 1.37 20.65 20.02
N ASP A 447 1.78 21.74 20.67
CA ASP A 447 1.86 23.09 20.09
C ASP A 447 3.27 23.62 19.74
N MET A 448 4.27 22.72 19.68
CA MET A 448 5.71 23.01 19.87
C MET A 448 6.35 24.10 18.99
N SER A 449 5.73 24.50 17.89
CA SER A 449 6.26 25.49 16.95
C SER A 449 5.63 26.88 17.11
N GLY A 450 4.77 27.09 18.11
CA GLY A 450 3.97 28.32 18.23
C GLY A 450 3.04 28.57 17.04
N ALA A 451 2.69 27.50 16.29
CA ALA A 451 1.86 27.62 15.10
C ALA A 451 0.46 28.10 15.48
N THR A 452 -0.07 29.06 14.71
CA THR A 452 -1.45 29.54 14.83
C THR A 452 -2.47 28.65 14.09
N ASN A 453 -1.99 27.59 13.44
CA ASN A 453 -2.52 27.17 12.15
C ASN A 453 -3.09 25.73 12.19
N TYR A 454 -3.83 25.37 13.24
CA TYR A 454 -4.41 24.03 13.39
C TYR A 454 -5.76 23.92 12.68
N GLY A 455 -5.94 22.79 11.97
CA GLY A 455 -7.18 22.39 11.34
C GLY A 455 -7.73 21.09 11.95
N ARG A 456 -8.04 20.11 11.10
CA ARG A 456 -8.59 18.81 11.49
C ARG A 456 -7.51 17.75 11.68
N ILE A 457 -7.69 16.87 12.66
CA ILE A 457 -7.06 15.54 12.69
C ILE A 457 -8.14 14.45 12.82
N THR A 458 -7.91 13.31 12.16
CA THR A 458 -8.75 12.12 12.29
C THR A 458 -7.91 10.91 12.71
N ILE A 459 -8.30 10.25 13.79
CA ILE A 459 -7.66 9.04 14.34
C ILE A 459 -8.69 7.91 14.32
N LYS A 460 -8.49 6.89 13.47
CA LYS A 460 -9.50 5.87 13.20
C LYS A 460 -8.96 4.47 12.93
N ASN A 461 -9.83 3.47 13.04
CA ASN A 461 -9.55 2.05 12.76
C ASN A 461 -8.37 1.47 13.57
N SER A 462 -7.90 2.16 14.62
CA SER A 462 -6.60 1.92 15.24
C SER A 462 -6.73 1.19 16.59
N TRP A 463 -5.68 0.45 16.95
CA TRP A 463 -5.63 -0.42 18.14
C TRP A 463 -4.57 0.09 19.11
N PHE A 464 -4.95 0.31 20.37
CA PHE A 464 -4.09 0.81 21.44
C PHE A 464 -4.05 -0.21 22.57
N ASP A 465 -2.87 -0.69 22.92
CA ASP A 465 -2.68 -1.84 23.81
C ASP A 465 -1.55 -1.57 24.82
N GLY A 466 -1.87 -1.59 26.12
CA GLY A 466 -0.92 -1.34 27.21
C GLY A 466 -0.24 0.03 27.16
N THR A 467 -0.78 0.99 26.42
CA THR A 467 -0.19 2.33 26.23
C THR A 467 -0.43 3.21 27.46
N ARG A 468 0.45 4.18 27.74
CA ARG A 468 0.26 5.08 28.90
C ARG A 468 -1.03 5.91 28.79
N CYS A 469 -1.40 6.29 27.58
CA CYS A 469 -2.72 6.80 27.19
C CYS A 469 -2.95 6.42 25.72
N GLY A 470 -4.20 6.35 25.25
CA GLY A 470 -4.48 6.24 23.82
C GLY A 470 -4.08 7.53 23.09
N ILE A 471 -4.80 8.61 23.37
CA ILE A 471 -4.61 9.95 22.77
C ILE A 471 -4.39 10.98 23.88
N GLY A 472 -3.38 11.85 23.79
CA GLY A 472 -3.06 12.80 24.86
C GLY A 472 -2.42 14.10 24.42
N GLY A 473 -2.14 14.96 25.40
CA GLY A 473 -1.36 16.19 25.21
C GLY A 473 -1.99 17.21 24.27
N VAL A 474 -3.32 17.21 24.14
CA VAL A 474 -4.05 17.87 23.04
C VAL A 474 -4.11 19.40 23.22
N LEU A 475 -3.06 20.07 22.75
CA LEU A 475 -2.81 21.51 22.77
C LEU A 475 -3.13 22.10 21.39
N ALA A 476 -4.23 22.84 21.23
CA ALA A 476 -4.72 23.24 19.90
C ALA A 476 -5.37 24.63 19.87
N THR A 477 -5.55 25.26 18.69
CA THR A 477 -6.36 26.48 18.59
C THR A 477 -7.86 26.18 18.52
N THR A 478 -8.67 27.18 18.88
CA THR A 478 -10.14 27.17 18.81
C THR A 478 -10.71 27.06 17.38
N SER A 479 -9.86 26.95 16.36
CA SER A 479 -10.24 26.64 14.96
C SER A 479 -10.15 25.15 14.61
N SER A 480 -9.73 24.30 15.55
CA SER A 480 -9.33 22.91 15.28
C SER A 480 -10.33 21.84 15.73
N TYR A 481 -10.23 20.68 15.07
CA TYR A 481 -11.16 19.56 15.15
C TYR A 481 -10.41 18.26 15.42
N VAL A 482 -10.84 17.49 16.43
CA VAL A 482 -10.26 16.19 16.76
C VAL A 482 -11.34 15.12 16.63
N ASP A 483 -11.26 14.32 15.57
CA ASP A 483 -12.18 13.20 15.33
C ASP A 483 -11.51 11.86 15.67
N VAL A 484 -12.12 11.10 16.59
CA VAL A 484 -11.63 9.81 17.08
C VAL A 484 -12.73 8.77 16.94
N PHE A 485 -12.62 7.83 16.00
CA PHE A 485 -13.69 6.87 15.76
C PHE A 485 -13.28 5.50 15.25
N ASP A 486 -14.11 4.49 15.53
CA ASP A 486 -13.88 3.09 15.15
C ASP A 486 -12.50 2.57 15.64
N ASN A 487 -12.05 2.97 16.84
CA ASN A 487 -10.80 2.52 17.46
C ASN A 487 -11.04 1.57 18.64
N TRP A 488 -10.00 0.83 19.03
CA TRP A 488 -9.99 -0.02 20.23
C TRP A 488 -8.88 0.40 21.20
N PHE A 489 -9.21 0.53 22.48
CA PHE A 489 -8.30 0.90 23.56
C PHE A 489 -8.34 -0.18 24.66
N PHE A 490 -7.18 -0.78 24.96
CA PHE A 490 -7.01 -1.85 25.95
C PHE A 490 -5.96 -1.47 26.99
N ALA A 491 -6.35 -1.53 28.26
CA ALA A 491 -5.48 -1.27 29.41
C ALA A 491 -4.68 0.06 29.33
N CYS A 492 -5.21 1.09 28.66
CA CYS A 492 -4.52 2.37 28.52
C CYS A 492 -4.51 3.10 29.87
N THR A 493 -3.34 3.25 30.51
CA THR A 493 -3.21 3.58 31.95
C THR A 493 -3.97 4.85 32.38
N ASN A 494 -3.76 5.97 31.68
CA ASN A 494 -4.43 7.25 31.92
C ASN A 494 -5.81 7.34 31.24
N GLY A 495 -6.16 6.37 30.38
CA GLY A 495 -7.42 6.31 29.63
C GLY A 495 -7.27 6.24 28.12
N PRO A 496 -8.39 6.11 27.38
CA PRO A 496 -8.40 6.10 25.92
C PRO A 496 -8.07 7.47 25.33
N MET A 497 -8.51 8.56 25.98
CA MET A 497 -8.10 9.93 25.69
C MET A 497 -7.95 10.74 26.98
N PHE A 498 -6.90 11.55 27.06
CA PHE A 498 -6.57 12.39 28.20
C PHE A 498 -6.15 13.79 27.72
N MET A 499 -7.08 14.74 27.73
CA MET A 499 -6.81 16.16 27.45
C MET A 499 -6.96 16.97 28.73
N VAL A 500 -5.80 17.36 29.29
CA VAL A 500 -5.68 18.12 30.53
C VAL A 500 -4.67 19.26 30.33
N THR A 501 -5.12 20.34 29.68
CA THR A 501 -4.24 21.40 29.15
C THR A 501 -4.55 22.79 29.69
N SER A 502 -3.53 23.63 29.80
CA SER A 502 -3.64 25.06 30.14
C SER A 502 -3.84 25.93 28.90
N ASP A 503 -3.12 25.61 27.83
CA ASP A 503 -2.93 26.49 26.68
C ASP A 503 -3.46 25.82 25.41
N GLY A 504 -4.46 26.45 24.80
CA GLY A 504 -5.20 25.88 23.68
C GLY A 504 -6.17 24.74 24.03
N SER A 505 -7.21 24.61 23.21
CA SER A 505 -8.05 23.42 23.07
C SER A 505 -8.72 23.45 21.68
N PRO A 506 -9.08 22.30 21.10
CA PRO A 506 -9.94 22.28 19.91
C PRO A 506 -11.32 22.87 20.23
N SER A 507 -12.01 23.41 19.23
CA SER A 507 -13.41 23.80 19.37
C SER A 507 -14.36 22.61 19.28
N LYS A 508 -13.96 21.57 18.54
CA LYS A 508 -14.74 20.34 18.40
C LYS A 508 -13.94 19.08 18.72
N VAL A 509 -14.55 18.22 19.54
CA VAL A 509 -14.08 16.84 19.80
C VAL A 509 -15.20 15.88 19.42
N ILE A 510 -14.91 14.90 18.56
CA ILE A 510 -15.78 13.73 18.32
C ILE A 510 -15.04 12.50 18.83
N PHE A 511 -15.67 11.73 19.71
CA PHE A 511 -15.24 10.40 20.12
C PHE A 511 -16.41 9.43 19.90
N SER A 512 -16.45 8.72 18.78
CA SER A 512 -17.63 7.91 18.41
C SER A 512 -17.30 6.48 17.97
N ARG A 513 -18.13 5.50 18.35
CA ARG A 513 -17.97 4.07 17.98
C ARG A 513 -16.62 3.46 18.37
N ASN A 514 -15.98 3.98 19.41
CA ASN A 514 -14.76 3.40 19.96
C ASN A 514 -15.09 2.35 21.02
N HIS A 515 -14.21 1.35 21.17
CA HIS A 515 -14.30 0.35 22.23
C HIS A 515 -13.16 0.55 23.23
N CYS A 516 -13.48 0.71 24.51
CA CYS A 516 -12.50 0.91 25.57
C CYS A 516 -12.65 -0.16 26.65
N TYR A 517 -11.60 -0.92 26.93
CA TYR A 517 -11.61 -2.03 27.87
C TYR A 517 -10.52 -1.86 28.94
N GLY A 518 -10.92 -1.95 30.21
CA GLY A 518 -10.01 -1.96 31.37
C GLY A 518 -9.05 -0.76 31.46
N SER A 519 -9.39 0.35 30.83
CA SER A 519 -8.51 1.52 30.69
C SER A 519 -8.75 2.54 31.81
N GLY A 520 -7.89 3.54 31.94
CA GLY A 520 -8.12 4.73 32.76
C GLY A 520 -9.31 5.57 32.28
N THR A 521 -9.54 6.71 32.92
CA THR A 521 -10.71 7.54 32.64
C THR A 521 -10.54 8.39 31.39
N PHE A 522 -11.45 8.27 30.41
CA PHE A 522 -11.58 9.25 29.32
C PHE A 522 -11.74 10.64 29.94
N THR A 523 -10.87 11.59 29.62
CA THR A 523 -10.81 12.88 30.32
C THR A 523 -10.72 14.05 29.34
N LEU A 524 -11.69 14.98 29.43
CA LEU A 524 -11.66 16.30 28.80
C LEU A 524 -11.83 17.36 29.90
N ASN A 525 -10.76 18.09 30.25
CA ASN A 525 -10.79 19.12 31.30
C ASN A 525 -9.67 20.15 31.10
N LEU A 526 -9.94 21.46 31.24
CA LEU A 526 -8.91 22.50 31.04
C LEU A 526 -8.38 23.02 32.38
N THR A 527 -7.04 23.08 32.52
CA THR A 527 -6.35 23.37 33.80
C THR A 527 -6.19 24.86 34.09
N SER A 528 -6.19 25.72 33.08
CA SER A 528 -6.19 27.18 33.25
C SER A 528 -7.61 27.75 33.39
N GLY A 529 -7.78 28.77 34.23
CA GLY A 529 -9.00 29.58 34.27
C GLY A 529 -8.92 30.70 33.24
N GLY A 530 -9.92 30.83 32.37
CA GLY A 530 -9.94 31.92 31.38
C GLY A 530 -11.16 31.96 30.45
N ALA A 531 -11.75 30.82 30.10
CA ALA A 531 -13.00 30.76 29.35
C ALA A 531 -13.77 29.46 29.59
N THR A 532 -15.05 29.57 29.90
CA THR A 532 -16.02 28.46 29.83
C THR A 532 -16.35 28.21 28.35
N GLY A 533 -16.36 26.95 27.91
CA GLY A 533 -16.64 26.60 26.52
C GLY A 533 -15.55 26.99 25.51
N LYS A 534 -14.26 26.72 25.79
CA LYS A 534 -13.23 26.76 24.74
C LYS A 534 -13.43 25.61 23.74
N ILE A 535 -13.89 24.45 24.20
CA ILE A 535 -14.56 23.45 23.37
C ILE A 535 -16.03 23.85 23.31
N THR A 536 -16.57 24.05 22.11
CA THR A 536 -17.96 24.49 21.89
C THR A 536 -18.88 23.36 21.45
N GLU A 537 -18.32 22.24 20.99
CA GLU A 537 -19.07 21.04 20.60
C GLU A 537 -18.29 19.76 20.96
N THR A 538 -18.91 18.87 21.74
CA THR A 538 -18.29 17.61 22.20
C THR A 538 -19.26 16.45 21.97
N ILE A 539 -18.96 15.58 21.01
CA ILE A 539 -19.82 14.43 20.66
C ILE A 539 -19.15 13.15 21.15
N ILE A 540 -19.81 12.43 22.05
CA ILE A 540 -19.39 11.14 22.59
C ILE A 540 -20.52 10.14 22.31
N ASP A 541 -20.48 9.49 21.16
CA ASP A 541 -21.61 8.72 20.62
C ASP A 541 -21.29 7.24 20.32
N SER A 542 -22.21 6.34 20.68
CA SER A 542 -22.18 4.91 20.30
C SER A 542 -20.90 4.17 20.71
N ASN A 543 -20.19 4.62 21.75
CA ASN A 543 -18.98 3.96 22.25
C ASN A 543 -19.32 2.84 23.25
N ILE A 544 -18.39 1.91 23.44
CA ILE A 544 -18.44 0.89 24.48
C ILE A 544 -17.32 1.15 25.49
N PHE A 545 -17.69 1.30 26.76
CA PHE A 545 -16.76 1.54 27.88
C PHE A 545 -16.90 0.41 28.91
N VAL A 546 -15.99 -0.57 28.88
CA VAL A 546 -15.92 -1.68 29.83
C VAL A 546 -14.83 -1.40 30.86
N ASP A 547 -15.18 -1.36 32.14
CA ASP A 547 -14.28 -0.99 33.25
C ASP A 547 -13.40 0.22 32.93
N THR A 548 -14.03 1.21 32.29
CA THR A 548 -13.45 2.44 31.78
C THR A 548 -14.44 3.55 32.12
N GLY A 549 -13.97 4.63 32.72
CA GLY A 549 -14.81 5.77 33.14
C GLY A 549 -14.71 6.93 32.18
N MET A 550 -15.59 7.92 32.35
CA MET A 550 -15.58 9.17 31.59
C MET A 550 -15.69 10.39 32.52
N SER A 551 -14.88 11.41 32.27
CA SER A 551 -14.79 12.66 33.03
C SER A 551 -14.80 13.87 32.09
N LEU A 552 -15.81 14.73 32.25
CA LEU A 552 -15.98 15.98 31.50
C LEU A 552 -15.97 17.15 32.48
N GLY A 553 -15.09 18.13 32.26
CA GLY A 553 -14.84 19.21 33.23
C GLY A 553 -14.82 20.62 32.64
N ARG A 554 -14.00 21.47 33.24
CA ARG A 554 -13.96 22.90 32.97
C ARG A 554 -13.60 23.20 31.52
N GLY A 555 -14.35 24.11 30.90
CA GLY A 555 -14.07 24.59 29.54
C GLY A 555 -14.68 23.74 28.43
N VAL A 556 -15.33 22.63 28.78
CA VAL A 556 -16.11 21.77 27.86
C VAL A 556 -17.55 22.30 27.74
N ALA A 557 -18.05 22.47 26.52
CA ALA A 557 -19.44 22.84 26.27
C ALA A 557 -20.01 22.16 25.02
N GLY A 558 -21.34 22.19 24.90
CA GLY A 558 -22.07 21.64 23.75
C GLY A 558 -21.91 20.11 23.69
N VAL A 559 -22.15 19.46 24.83
CA VAL A 559 -21.84 18.05 25.04
C VAL A 559 -23.04 17.19 24.69
N ALA A 560 -22.86 16.24 23.77
CA ALA A 560 -23.74 15.10 23.56
C ALA A 560 -23.02 13.82 24.02
N VAL A 561 -23.51 13.18 25.07
CA VAL A 561 -23.11 11.83 25.50
C VAL A 561 -24.27 10.91 25.13
N THR A 562 -24.20 10.26 23.98
CA THR A 562 -25.36 9.59 23.38
C THR A 562 -25.13 8.13 23.03
N ASN A 563 -26.13 7.28 23.26
CA ASN A 563 -26.15 5.88 22.79
C ASN A 563 -24.97 4.99 23.27
N ASN A 564 -24.23 5.37 24.32
CA ASN A 564 -23.05 4.61 24.77
C ASN A 564 -23.41 3.46 25.72
N ASP A 565 -22.68 2.35 25.62
CA ASP A 565 -22.76 1.19 26.54
C ASP A 565 -21.63 1.29 27.58
N PHE A 566 -21.96 1.66 28.82
CA PHE A 566 -21.04 1.66 29.97
C PHE A 566 -21.25 0.40 30.82
N LEU A 567 -20.21 -0.43 30.95
CA LEU A 567 -20.25 -1.74 31.62
C LEU A 567 -19.16 -1.81 32.69
N GLN A 568 -19.50 -1.51 33.95
CA GLN A 568 -18.55 -1.52 35.06
C GLN A 568 -18.69 -2.79 35.91
N SER A 569 -17.59 -3.53 36.09
CA SER A 569 -17.46 -4.60 37.09
C SER A 569 -16.68 -4.15 38.34
N THR A 570 -15.90 -3.08 38.20
CA THR A 570 -15.15 -2.38 39.25
C THR A 570 -15.92 -1.18 39.82
N ALA A 571 -15.55 -0.73 41.02
CA ALA A 571 -16.15 0.45 41.64
C ALA A 571 -15.68 1.73 40.92
N ARG A 572 -16.47 2.21 39.96
CA ARG A 572 -16.11 3.35 39.11
C ARG A 572 -17.32 4.16 38.70
N THR A 573 -17.21 5.48 38.77
CA THR A 573 -18.23 6.35 38.16
C THR A 573 -18.17 6.24 36.62
N SER A 574 -19.30 5.97 35.97
CA SER A 574 -19.34 5.81 34.50
C SER A 574 -19.29 7.16 33.78
N ILE A 575 -20.16 8.09 34.16
CA ILE A 575 -20.20 9.47 33.64
C ILE A 575 -19.98 10.43 34.81
N TYR A 576 -18.86 11.13 34.83
CA TYR A 576 -18.52 12.15 35.83
C TYR A 576 -18.47 13.54 35.19
N ILE A 577 -19.21 14.48 35.78
CA ILE A 577 -19.32 15.87 35.37
C ILE A 577 -18.66 16.73 36.44
N ASN A 578 -17.40 17.09 36.17
CA ASN A 578 -16.54 17.94 36.99
C ASN A 578 -16.89 19.43 36.75
N ASN A 579 -16.41 20.31 37.62
CA ASN A 579 -16.83 21.72 37.65
C ASN A 579 -16.55 22.49 36.34
N GLY A 580 -17.63 22.94 35.66
CA GLY A 580 -17.56 23.86 34.52
C GLY A 580 -17.82 23.26 33.14
N ALA A 581 -18.32 22.02 33.05
CA ALA A 581 -18.94 21.48 31.83
C ALA A 581 -20.38 22.00 31.68
N THR A 582 -20.83 22.36 30.47
CA THR A 582 -22.14 23.02 30.25
C THR A 582 -22.82 22.61 28.94
N LYS A 583 -24.14 22.84 28.83
CA LYS A 583 -24.96 22.43 27.67
C LYS A 583 -24.85 20.92 27.42
N LEU A 584 -25.38 20.12 28.34
CA LEU A 584 -25.20 18.67 28.38
C LEU A 584 -26.48 17.97 27.91
N ASP A 585 -26.39 17.12 26.88
CA ASP A 585 -27.37 16.07 26.55
C ASP A 585 -26.72 14.73 26.88
N ILE A 586 -27.14 14.11 27.98
CA ILE A 586 -26.72 12.77 28.37
C ILE A 586 -27.90 11.85 28.11
N SER A 587 -27.97 11.23 26.94
CA SER A 587 -29.17 10.49 26.53
C SER A 587 -28.99 9.13 25.86
N ARG A 588 -29.99 8.27 26.07
CA ARG A 588 -30.08 6.91 25.49
C ARG A 588 -28.89 6.01 25.84
N ASN A 589 -28.06 6.39 26.82
CA ASN A 589 -26.93 5.58 27.26
C ASN A 589 -27.46 4.39 28.08
N ARG A 590 -26.77 3.26 27.96
CA ARG A 590 -27.00 2.08 28.78
C ARG A 590 -25.86 1.99 29.79
N ILE A 591 -26.16 2.12 31.07
CA ILE A 591 -25.16 2.04 32.14
C ILE A 591 -25.49 0.82 33.00
N LYS A 592 -24.58 -0.14 33.04
CA LYS A 592 -24.68 -1.33 33.88
C LYS A 592 -23.52 -1.39 34.87
N HIS A 593 -23.84 -1.39 36.16
CA HIS A 593 -22.89 -1.50 37.25
C HIS A 593 -23.08 -2.83 37.98
N THR A 594 -22.01 -3.63 38.07
CA THR A 594 -22.03 -4.97 38.66
C THR A 594 -21.06 -5.15 39.83
N ALA A 595 -20.24 -4.14 40.15
CA ALA A 595 -19.41 -4.17 41.35
C ALA A 595 -20.27 -4.21 42.63
N THR A 596 -19.91 -5.09 43.55
CA THR A 596 -20.60 -5.27 44.85
C THR A 596 -19.81 -4.72 46.03
N THR A 597 -18.66 -4.07 45.79
CA THR A 597 -17.70 -3.61 46.79
C THR A 597 -17.03 -2.32 46.35
N GLY A 598 -16.89 -1.35 47.27
CA GLY A 598 -16.29 -0.04 47.01
C GLY A 598 -17.33 1.09 46.91
N SER A 599 -16.97 2.28 47.40
CA SER A 599 -17.78 3.50 47.34
C SER A 599 -17.64 4.22 45.99
N ASN A 600 -18.45 5.26 45.77
CA ASN A 600 -18.42 6.14 44.58
C ASN A 600 -18.72 5.42 43.24
N SER A 601 -19.48 4.33 43.33
CA SER A 601 -20.00 3.57 42.20
C SER A 601 -21.25 4.25 41.65
N ASN A 602 -21.06 5.37 40.93
CA ASN A 602 -22.17 6.15 40.35
C ASN A 602 -22.36 5.82 38.85
N ALA A 603 -23.59 5.74 38.37
CA ALA A 603 -23.80 5.69 36.92
C ALA A 603 -23.57 7.07 36.29
N ILE A 604 -24.24 8.10 36.81
CA ILE A 604 -24.01 9.52 36.47
C ILE A 604 -23.74 10.28 37.78
N PHE A 605 -22.71 11.13 37.81
CA PHE A 605 -22.38 11.99 38.95
C PHE A 605 -21.96 13.39 38.48
N ALA A 606 -22.63 14.42 38.98
CA ALA A 606 -22.23 15.82 38.85
C ALA A 606 -21.88 16.42 40.22
N GLU A 607 -20.73 17.09 40.33
CA GLU A 607 -20.29 17.77 41.56
C GLU A 607 -20.49 19.30 41.52
N THR A 608 -21.10 19.81 40.45
CA THR A 608 -21.27 21.25 40.20
C THR A 608 -22.72 21.60 39.87
N ALA A 609 -23.01 22.90 39.77
CA ALA A 609 -24.29 23.38 39.24
C ALA A 609 -24.43 22.99 37.77
N LEU A 610 -25.58 22.44 37.41
CA LEU A 610 -25.93 22.10 36.04
C LEU A 610 -26.64 23.28 35.37
N THR A 611 -26.33 23.47 34.09
CA THR A 611 -26.85 24.57 33.28
C THR A 611 -27.13 24.05 31.87
N ALA A 612 -28.36 24.21 31.41
CA ALA A 612 -28.85 23.67 30.13
C ALA A 612 -28.51 22.17 30.00
N THR A 613 -29.00 21.35 30.94
CA THR A 613 -28.61 19.95 31.09
C THR A 613 -29.81 19.03 31.04
N THR A 614 -29.83 18.13 30.07
CA THR A 614 -30.81 17.03 30.04
C THR A 614 -30.12 15.70 30.29
N VAL A 615 -30.71 14.89 31.17
CA VAL A 615 -30.34 13.49 31.36
C VAL A 615 -31.57 12.68 30.99
N ASN A 616 -31.66 12.23 29.72
CA ASN A 616 -32.91 11.72 29.15
C ASN A 616 -32.82 10.30 28.55
N ASP A 617 -33.89 9.51 28.68
CA ASP A 617 -34.03 8.15 28.10
C ASP A 617 -32.91 7.13 28.44
N ASN A 618 -32.07 7.38 29.46
CA ASN A 618 -30.98 6.47 29.81
C ASN A 618 -31.52 5.20 30.49
N LYS A 619 -30.87 4.06 30.23
CA LYS A 619 -31.18 2.78 30.87
C LYS A 619 -30.09 2.42 31.88
N ILE A 620 -30.40 2.53 33.17
CA ILE A 620 -29.43 2.33 34.26
C ILE A 620 -29.79 1.06 35.06
N GLU A 621 -28.86 0.11 35.14
CA GLU A 621 -28.96 -1.14 35.90
C GLU A 621 -27.83 -1.18 36.95
N MET A 622 -28.16 -1.18 38.25
CA MET A 622 -27.16 -1.21 39.33
C MET A 622 -27.40 -2.37 40.29
N ALA A 623 -26.33 -3.15 40.52
CA ALA A 623 -26.30 -4.26 41.47
C ALA A 623 -26.37 -3.79 42.93
N THR A 624 -26.45 -4.76 43.85
CA THR A 624 -26.30 -4.57 45.30
C THR A 624 -24.88 -4.12 45.65
N GLY A 625 -24.72 -3.02 46.37
CA GLY A 625 -23.41 -2.58 46.88
C GLY A 625 -23.51 -1.88 48.24
N PRO A 626 -22.37 -1.52 48.87
CA PRO A 626 -22.34 -0.72 50.09
C PRO A 626 -22.83 0.72 49.84
N SER A 627 -22.98 1.50 50.92
CA SER A 627 -23.37 2.92 50.88
C SER A 627 -22.57 3.75 49.87
N GLY A 628 -23.24 4.67 49.16
CA GLY A 628 -22.63 5.47 48.08
C GLY A 628 -22.66 4.83 46.68
N VAL A 629 -23.67 4.00 46.40
CA VAL A 629 -24.06 3.58 45.03
C VAL A 629 -25.26 4.43 44.58
N ASN A 630 -25.12 5.20 43.50
CA ASN A 630 -26.18 6.10 43.01
C ASN A 630 -26.35 6.01 41.48
N ALA A 631 -27.58 6.09 40.97
CA ALA A 631 -27.80 6.10 39.52
C ALA A 631 -27.58 7.49 38.90
N ILE A 632 -28.10 8.55 39.51
CA ILE A 632 -27.86 9.94 39.13
C ILE A 632 -27.61 10.76 40.41
N LEU A 633 -26.34 11.06 40.71
CA LEU A 633 -25.94 11.87 41.87
C LEU A 633 -25.66 13.32 41.45
N VAL A 634 -26.11 14.30 42.24
CA VAL A 634 -25.90 15.73 42.01
C VAL A 634 -25.51 16.43 43.32
N SER A 635 -24.22 16.67 43.53
CA SER A 635 -23.65 17.24 44.77
C SER A 635 -23.08 18.65 44.53
N SER A 636 -23.92 19.59 44.07
CA SER A 636 -23.51 20.93 43.60
C SER A 636 -23.12 21.95 44.68
N GLY A 637 -22.87 21.52 45.92
CA GLY A 637 -22.67 22.43 47.07
C GLY A 637 -23.88 23.33 47.36
N TYR A 638 -25.10 22.83 47.11
CA TYR A 638 -26.37 23.57 47.21
C TYR A 638 -26.55 24.73 46.22
N SER A 639 -25.69 24.84 45.20
CA SER A 639 -25.83 25.80 44.10
C SER A 639 -27.11 25.51 43.30
N PRO A 640 -27.86 26.54 42.84
CA PRO A 640 -29.04 26.33 42.02
C PRO A 640 -28.67 25.86 40.60
N HIS A 641 -29.47 24.94 40.08
CA HIS A 641 -29.39 24.42 38.72
C HIS A 641 -30.34 25.21 37.81
N THR A 642 -29.97 25.36 36.54
CA THR A 642 -30.75 26.12 35.54
C THR A 642 -30.99 25.27 34.31
N ASP A 643 -32.20 25.37 33.74
CA ASP A 643 -32.62 24.62 32.53
C ASP A 643 -32.20 23.14 32.57
N THR A 644 -32.46 22.48 33.71
CA THR A 644 -31.98 21.13 34.00
C THR A 644 -33.14 20.15 34.20
N GLU A 645 -33.22 19.12 33.35
CA GLU A 645 -34.28 18.10 33.36
C GLU A 645 -33.71 16.67 33.34
N PHE A 646 -34.16 15.83 34.27
CA PHE A 646 -33.90 14.40 34.29
C PHE A 646 -35.19 13.66 33.90
N SER A 647 -35.25 13.06 32.72
CA SER A 647 -36.53 12.53 32.21
C SER A 647 -36.50 11.25 31.39
N GLY A 648 -37.60 10.49 31.41
CA GLY A 648 -37.74 9.23 30.66
C GLY A 648 -36.82 8.07 31.10
N ASN A 649 -35.85 8.31 32.00
CA ASN A 649 -34.83 7.34 32.36
C ASN A 649 -35.45 6.09 32.99
N ARG A 650 -34.96 4.92 32.57
CA ARG A 650 -35.34 3.62 33.11
C ARG A 650 -34.26 3.12 34.06
N ILE A 651 -34.51 3.24 35.36
CA ILE A 651 -33.55 2.90 36.41
C ILE A 651 -33.99 1.61 37.12
N THR A 652 -33.05 0.72 37.41
CA THR A 652 -33.26 -0.46 38.24
C THR A 652 -32.08 -0.62 39.21
N MET A 653 -32.37 -0.54 40.50
CA MET A 653 -31.39 -0.73 41.58
C MET A 653 -31.80 -1.91 42.46
N LEU A 654 -30.86 -2.83 42.70
CA LEU A 654 -31.11 -4.08 43.41
C LEU A 654 -30.67 -4.07 44.89
N GLY A 655 -29.97 -3.02 45.33
CA GLY A 655 -29.64 -2.73 46.73
C GLY A 655 -28.69 -1.54 46.80
N ALA A 656 -29.24 -0.34 46.96
CA ALA A 656 -28.50 0.92 46.77
C ALA A 656 -28.95 2.01 47.77
N ASP A 657 -28.27 3.15 47.72
CA ASP A 657 -28.52 4.30 48.59
C ASP A 657 -29.63 5.20 48.00
N GLN A 658 -29.36 5.75 46.81
CA GLN A 658 -30.26 6.70 46.12
C GLN A 658 -30.29 6.43 44.61
N ALA A 659 -31.47 6.46 43.97
CA ALA A 659 -31.53 6.36 42.51
C ALA A 659 -31.31 7.71 41.81
N ILE A 660 -32.11 8.73 42.13
CA ILE A 660 -31.93 10.09 41.61
C ILE A 660 -31.82 11.08 42.77
N THR A 661 -30.69 11.77 42.85
CA THR A 661 -30.46 12.91 43.75
C THR A 661 -30.79 14.21 43.01
N LEU A 662 -31.63 15.05 43.60
CA LEU A 662 -32.09 16.31 43.01
C LEU A 662 -31.53 17.52 43.76
N GLY A 663 -30.79 18.34 43.03
CA GLY A 663 -30.45 19.70 43.41
C GLY A 663 -31.60 20.70 43.15
N ARG A 664 -31.46 21.90 43.72
CA ARG A 664 -32.43 23.01 43.59
C ARG A 664 -32.61 23.40 42.12
N GLY A 665 -33.85 23.49 41.63
CA GLY A 665 -34.16 23.90 40.25
C GLY A 665 -34.21 22.77 39.21
N ILE A 666 -33.97 21.51 39.59
CA ILE A 666 -34.07 20.37 38.67
C ILE A 666 -35.53 19.92 38.51
N VAL A 667 -35.91 19.62 37.27
CA VAL A 667 -37.17 18.94 36.92
C VAL A 667 -36.89 17.44 36.75
N CYS A 668 -37.59 16.60 37.50
CA CYS A 668 -37.52 15.15 37.44
C CYS A 668 -38.86 14.60 36.92
N THR A 669 -38.91 14.10 35.68
CA THR A 669 -40.19 13.79 35.04
C THR A 669 -40.21 12.53 34.17
N ARG A 670 -41.30 11.75 34.21
CA ARG A 670 -41.51 10.54 33.38
C ARG A 670 -40.46 9.42 33.56
N ASN A 671 -39.65 9.47 34.62
CA ASN A 671 -38.68 8.42 34.92
C ASN A 671 -39.40 7.17 35.45
N ARG A 672 -38.83 5.98 35.16
CA ARG A 672 -39.36 4.68 35.58
C ARG A 672 -38.32 3.98 36.46
N ILE A 673 -38.54 3.99 37.77
CA ILE A 673 -37.55 3.56 38.78
C ILE A 673 -38.05 2.32 39.51
N ARG A 674 -37.32 1.20 39.34
CA ARG A 674 -37.43 0.03 40.22
C ARG A 674 -36.35 0.08 41.29
N ILE A 675 -36.73 -0.02 42.57
CA ILE A 675 -35.76 0.06 43.68
C ILE A 675 -36.01 -0.99 44.79
N ALA A 676 -34.95 -1.62 45.28
CA ALA A 676 -34.97 -2.51 46.44
C ALA A 676 -34.14 -1.92 47.59
N GLY A 677 -34.81 -1.41 48.64
CA GLY A 677 -34.18 -0.62 49.71
C GLY A 677 -33.66 0.76 49.26
N GLY A 678 -33.30 1.64 50.19
CA GLY A 678 -32.85 3.00 49.85
C GLY A 678 -33.98 3.92 49.36
N ARG A 679 -33.64 4.92 48.54
CA ARG A 679 -34.54 6.00 48.07
C ARG A 679 -34.55 6.11 46.55
N ALA A 680 -35.72 6.20 45.92
CA ALA A 680 -35.80 6.38 44.46
C ALA A 680 -35.51 7.83 44.05
N ILE A 681 -36.11 8.82 44.72
CA ILE A 681 -35.83 10.23 44.47
C ILE A 681 -35.51 10.92 45.79
N THR A 682 -34.31 11.48 45.90
CA THR A 682 -33.87 12.27 47.06
C THR A 682 -33.84 13.74 46.69
N CYS A 683 -34.63 14.57 47.35
CA CYS A 683 -34.46 16.02 47.32
C CYS A 683 -33.42 16.42 48.36
N GLU A 684 -32.23 16.83 47.92
CA GLU A 684 -31.20 17.34 48.83
C GLU A 684 -31.45 18.80 49.21
N GLY A 685 -31.02 19.14 50.44
CA GLY A 685 -31.34 20.39 51.11
C GLY A 685 -30.09 21.13 51.57
N GLY A 686 -30.00 22.41 51.23
CA GLY A 686 -28.97 23.34 51.70
C GLY A 686 -29.51 24.48 52.55
N THR A 687 -28.60 25.38 52.93
CA THR A 687 -28.84 26.57 53.77
C THR A 687 -28.97 27.87 52.98
N GLY A 688 -28.94 27.81 51.64
CA GLY A 688 -28.91 28.99 50.78
C GLY A 688 -30.31 29.49 50.38
N THR A 689 -30.57 30.78 50.54
CA THR A 689 -31.78 31.45 50.06
C THR A 689 -31.91 31.37 48.53
N GLY A 690 -33.15 31.35 48.00
CA GLY A 690 -33.43 31.47 46.56
C GLY A 690 -34.38 30.41 45.99
N ASN A 691 -35.30 30.87 45.14
CA ASN A 691 -36.60 30.24 44.85
C ASN A 691 -36.59 29.14 43.77
N ALA A 692 -35.42 28.56 43.46
CA ALA A 692 -35.29 27.52 42.43
C ALA A 692 -36.06 26.25 42.83
N THR A 693 -37.22 26.04 42.20
CA THR A 693 -38.20 25.00 42.58
C THR A 693 -37.75 23.63 42.10
N GLN A 694 -37.82 22.60 42.96
CA GLN A 694 -37.66 21.21 42.54
C GLN A 694 -39.03 20.66 42.10
N VAL A 695 -39.10 19.97 40.97
CA VAL A 695 -40.36 19.42 40.43
C VAL A 695 -40.23 17.93 40.17
N ILE A 696 -41.11 17.12 40.79
CA ILE A 696 -41.21 15.68 40.61
C ILE A 696 -42.61 15.40 40.02
N THR A 697 -42.69 15.08 38.72
CA THR A 697 -43.99 14.91 38.02
C THR A 697 -44.00 13.75 37.03
N GLU A 698 -45.13 13.05 36.87
CA GLU A 698 -45.31 11.97 35.88
C GLU A 698 -44.34 10.77 36.01
N ASN A 699 -43.61 10.64 37.13
CA ASN A 699 -42.71 9.51 37.36
C ASN A 699 -43.47 8.25 37.79
N THR A 700 -42.88 7.08 37.55
CA THR A 700 -43.38 5.78 38.04
C THR A 700 -42.31 5.11 38.91
N VAL A 701 -42.61 4.83 40.18
CA VAL A 701 -41.66 4.25 41.14
C VAL A 701 -42.26 3.04 41.84
N TRP A 702 -41.54 1.92 41.87
CA TRP A 702 -42.01 0.69 42.52
C TRP A 702 -40.89 -0.16 43.14
N GLY A 703 -41.24 -0.90 44.19
CA GLY A 703 -40.35 -1.83 44.89
C GLY A 703 -40.48 -1.71 46.41
N THR A 704 -39.35 -1.75 47.12
CA THR A 704 -39.32 -1.72 48.61
C THR A 704 -38.54 -0.53 49.18
N GLY A 705 -37.96 0.32 48.35
CA GLY A 705 -37.35 1.59 48.76
C GLY A 705 -38.35 2.74 48.82
N THR A 706 -38.00 3.82 49.52
CA THR A 706 -38.83 5.03 49.66
C THR A 706 -38.97 5.75 48.31
N PRO A 707 -40.19 6.01 47.79
CA PRO A 707 -40.35 6.63 46.47
C PRO A 707 -39.79 8.06 46.35
N VAL A 708 -40.05 8.90 47.34
CA VAL A 708 -39.48 10.26 47.45
C VAL A 708 -39.06 10.51 48.89
N HIS A 709 -37.85 11.05 49.09
CA HIS A 709 -37.35 11.48 50.40
C HIS A 709 -36.85 12.92 50.33
N ILE A 710 -37.34 13.79 51.22
CA ILE A 710 -37.01 15.21 51.26
C ILE A 710 -36.20 15.50 52.53
N TYR A 711 -34.95 15.94 52.37
CA TYR A 711 -34.04 16.13 53.49
C TYR A 711 -34.28 17.43 54.27
N GLY A 712 -34.48 18.58 53.59
CA GLY A 712 -34.75 19.87 54.25
C GLY A 712 -34.41 21.12 53.43
N GLY A 713 -34.38 22.27 54.10
CA GLY A 713 -34.01 23.58 53.53
C GLY A 713 -35.18 24.42 52.99
N SER A 714 -34.96 25.73 52.89
CA SER A 714 -35.99 26.75 52.65
C SER A 714 -36.39 26.84 51.16
N TYR A 715 -37.01 25.78 50.63
CA TYR A 715 -37.30 25.59 49.20
C TYR A 715 -38.76 25.29 48.87
N ARG A 716 -39.12 25.50 47.60
CA ARG A 716 -40.37 25.01 47.02
C ARG A 716 -40.12 23.67 46.33
N ILE A 717 -40.87 22.64 46.73
CA ILE A 717 -40.81 21.29 46.17
C ILE A 717 -42.22 20.91 45.73
N LEU A 718 -42.37 20.41 44.49
CA LEU A 718 -43.67 20.07 43.90
C LEU A 718 -43.68 18.60 43.45
N VAL A 719 -44.40 17.75 44.18
CA VAL A 719 -44.54 16.31 43.91
C VAL A 719 -45.96 16.03 43.40
N LYS A 720 -46.15 15.96 42.09
CA LYS A 720 -47.50 15.87 41.49
C LYS A 720 -47.65 14.83 40.39
N ARG A 721 -48.83 14.22 40.24
CA ARG A 721 -49.13 13.33 39.09
C ARG A 721 -48.15 12.16 38.91
N ASN A 722 -47.63 11.61 40.00
CA ASN A 722 -46.73 10.44 39.97
C ASN A 722 -47.45 9.16 40.43
N HIS A 723 -47.04 8.03 39.87
CA HIS A 723 -47.44 6.71 40.32
C HIS A 723 -46.33 6.14 41.21
N PHE A 724 -46.57 6.09 42.52
CA PHE A 724 -45.63 5.52 43.49
C PHE A 724 -46.19 4.26 44.15
N VAL A 725 -45.31 3.40 44.65
CA VAL A 725 -45.67 2.30 45.57
C VAL A 725 -44.97 2.57 46.90
N GLY A 726 -45.64 3.34 47.78
CA GLY A 726 -45.13 3.77 49.09
C GLY A 726 -45.29 5.27 49.35
N SER A 727 -45.17 5.66 50.62
CA SER A 727 -45.33 7.05 51.09
C SER A 727 -44.18 7.99 50.68
N VAL A 728 -44.49 9.28 50.56
CA VAL A 728 -43.49 10.36 50.44
C VAL A 728 -42.93 10.67 51.83
N SER A 729 -41.63 10.46 52.00
CA SER A 729 -40.93 10.74 53.25
C SER A 729 -40.42 12.18 53.28
N ASN A 730 -40.68 12.90 54.37
CA ASN A 730 -40.14 14.25 54.59
C ASN A 730 -39.49 14.35 55.97
N SER A 731 -38.23 14.78 56.02
CA SER A 731 -37.50 15.12 57.25
C SER A 731 -37.17 16.62 57.34
N SER A 732 -37.75 17.46 56.47
CA SER A 732 -37.56 18.90 56.54
C SER A 732 -38.04 19.48 57.87
N GLY A 733 -37.26 20.39 58.46
CA GLY A 733 -37.79 21.37 59.40
C GLY A 733 -38.87 22.25 58.75
N ALA A 734 -39.51 23.11 59.54
CA ALA A 734 -40.71 23.87 59.17
C ALA A 734 -40.56 24.94 58.06
N GLU A 735 -39.47 24.92 57.28
CA GLU A 735 -39.14 25.92 56.26
C GLU A 735 -39.38 25.47 54.81
N ALA A 736 -39.60 24.18 54.55
CA ALA A 736 -39.81 23.67 53.20
C ALA A 736 -41.27 23.79 52.76
N THR A 737 -41.53 24.50 51.66
CA THR A 737 -42.85 24.54 51.00
C THR A 737 -43.01 23.33 50.09
N VAL A 738 -43.38 22.20 50.66
CA VAL A 738 -43.68 20.96 49.94
C VAL A 738 -45.14 20.93 49.53
N VAL A 739 -45.41 20.76 48.23
CA VAL A 739 -46.76 20.60 47.67
C VAL A 739 -46.86 19.20 47.06
N VAL A 740 -47.80 18.40 47.57
CA VAL A 740 -48.08 17.04 47.09
C VAL A 740 -49.53 17.01 46.57
N SER A 741 -49.74 16.65 45.30
CA SER A 741 -51.09 16.58 44.69
C SER A 741 -51.19 15.49 43.62
N ASP A 742 -52.38 14.96 43.37
CA ASP A 742 -52.68 14.15 42.18
C ASP A 742 -51.81 12.89 41.99
N ASN A 743 -51.18 12.36 43.04
CA ASN A 743 -50.37 11.13 42.99
C ASN A 743 -51.22 9.91 43.38
N ASP A 744 -50.90 8.72 42.85
CA ASP A 744 -51.69 7.50 43.09
C ASP A 744 -51.62 6.98 44.54
N THR A 745 -50.65 7.46 45.33
CA THR A 745 -50.53 7.19 46.77
C THR A 745 -50.79 8.44 47.60
N VAL A 746 -51.58 8.27 48.65
CA VAL A 746 -51.70 9.23 49.76
C VAL A 746 -50.35 9.33 50.51
N ILE A 747 -50.11 10.49 51.13
CA ILE A 747 -48.89 10.84 51.89
C ILE A 747 -48.65 9.84 53.03
#